data_AF-A0A9P5Z6L5-F1
#
_entry.id   AF-A0A9P5Z6L5-F1
#
_cell.length_a   1.000
_cell.length_b   1.000
_cell.length_c   1.000
_cell.angle_alpha   90.00
_cell.angle_beta   90.00
_cell.angle_gamma   90.00
#
_symmetry.space_group_name_H-M   'P 1'
#
loop_
_entity.id
_entity.type
_entity.pdbx_description
1 polymer ?
#
loop_
_entity_poly.entity_id
_entity_poly.type
_entity_poly.pdbx_seq_one_letter_code
_entity_poly.pdbx_strand_id
1 'polypeptide(L)'
;MLQFITALEKTAATSHYTGSNRFDSFAPIRLNVSAQWLVDGRDYFWNLSRAMLLAKESIYIHDWWLSPELLMRRPGKDKYRLDRLLERKAKEGVKIYVILYQEVSNRTTPTDSNYAKQRLMALHSNVMVQRSPSHFQTGTFYWAHHEKMCVIDQTIAFMGGLDLCFGRWDTPQHVLTDDTVGSDRPEIWPGKDYSNPRMSDFYNLNKHEEDMYDRTKVPRMPWHDVAMQIVGQPARDLARHFVQRWNYLLRIKNHSRVMPFLLPPPEFRPGELSRMGLTGTCELQICRSAGPWSLGTPGRIEHSIQNAYLKAIQMSEHFVYIENQFFITSTVVNDVKIENNIGDAIVHRIIRAHRDGTPWKCCIMIPVLPGFTFPVDHSDASAIRIILECQNRTIARGPNSIYSRLRKEGIDPDDYISVFSLRNWAKMRGDVLTTEQVYIHAKVCIVDDRLAIIGSANINERSQRGDRDSELAAVIRDTDMIESTMAGRPFKVGRFAHTLRVRLMREHLGIDVDALDEEDLMTHEPVKPEHEQEPWDPNSEQTQGVESGVTHIKKSKQKTRIGNLAADAKDSITQAVTATGEATSTSALKALQKMGIVDQKVNQNTESHVLEEERTDFNPDGQKERGFASSVVPTLEEKIIAEQRPPRDQTDDTNATNNHPRTSGDDRQTKNFDAPDGSSSPHDSISEPRTNESGLFGAPTLTKSSSISTGPLSRSLKSDIDGEEQKSPGGKEPIRDTFGSKSSKRRPWTVPTKKPRVGPEDFEDPISDAFWKNIWVASAVHNTEIYRKVFHAIPDDLITTWKQYKEFVSWHERLNKPTRGSTTGEPIARIPSESGDEGAHESQPSDTSHVHDVGSEMSKEDGEELPPTPLYNSTYSGNPSSANPGDEPSKPRRPAKGSEPFEKWERDEMEKLLEDINGQLVLYPIRFLEGEDIANNFLFNADRLLPLPIYN
;
A
#
# COMPACT_ATOMS: atom_id res chain seq x y z
N MET A 1 -15.81 -37.14 -36.12
CA MET A 1 -16.73 -36.15 -35.50
C MET A 1 -17.29 -36.66 -34.17
N LEU A 2 -18.12 -37.72 -34.14
CA LEU A 2 -18.77 -38.22 -32.91
C LEU A 2 -17.81 -38.38 -31.70
N GLN A 3 -16.68 -39.09 -31.88
CA GLN A 3 -15.65 -39.27 -30.83
C GLN A 3 -15.12 -37.95 -30.24
N PHE A 4 -15.05 -36.87 -31.02
CA PHE A 4 -14.62 -35.55 -30.55
C PHE A 4 -15.71 -34.86 -29.72
N ILE A 5 -16.98 -35.00 -30.13
CA ILE A 5 -18.13 -34.54 -29.35
C ILE A 5 -18.17 -35.27 -28.00
N THR A 6 -18.09 -36.61 -27.99
CA THR A 6 -18.07 -37.41 -26.76
C THR A 6 -16.85 -37.13 -25.87
N ALA A 7 -15.69 -36.78 -26.45
CA ALA A 7 -14.53 -36.34 -25.69
C ALA A 7 -14.76 -34.95 -25.03
N LEU A 8 -15.39 -34.01 -25.74
CA LEU A 8 -15.76 -32.71 -25.18
C LEU A 8 -16.85 -32.84 -24.10
N GLU A 9 -17.89 -33.64 -24.33
CA GLU A 9 -18.95 -33.94 -23.36
C GLU A 9 -18.36 -34.56 -22.08
N LYS A 10 -17.49 -35.57 -22.21
CA LYS A 10 -16.80 -36.18 -21.07
C LYS A 10 -15.90 -35.17 -20.35
N THR A 11 -15.19 -34.31 -21.07
CA THR A 11 -14.35 -33.26 -20.48
C THR A 11 -15.21 -32.24 -19.73
N ALA A 12 -16.33 -31.81 -20.30
CA ALA A 12 -17.26 -30.87 -19.67
C ALA A 12 -17.97 -31.45 -18.43
N ALA A 13 -18.24 -32.77 -18.42
CA ALA A 13 -18.81 -33.48 -17.27
C ALA A 13 -17.79 -33.75 -16.14
N THR A 14 -16.48 -33.64 -16.39
CA THR A 14 -15.40 -33.94 -15.42
C THR A 14 -14.51 -32.75 -15.08
N SER A 15 -14.82 -31.56 -15.61
CA SER A 15 -14.03 -30.34 -15.45
C SER A 15 -14.59 -29.45 -14.34
N HIS A 16 -13.73 -29.03 -13.41
CA HIS A 16 -14.07 -28.04 -12.38
C HIS A 16 -14.35 -26.62 -12.93
N TYR A 17 -14.11 -26.40 -14.23
CA TYR A 17 -14.23 -25.10 -14.90
C TYR A 17 -15.51 -24.95 -15.75
N THR A 18 -16.39 -25.97 -15.77
CA THR A 18 -17.65 -25.97 -16.55
C THR A 18 -18.91 -25.88 -15.69
N GLY A 19 -18.80 -26.09 -14.37
CA GLY A 19 -19.87 -25.80 -13.40
C GLY A 19 -19.78 -24.40 -12.80
N SER A 20 -20.57 -24.15 -11.76
CA SER A 20 -20.39 -23.01 -10.85
C SER A 20 -19.41 -23.37 -9.72
N ASN A 21 -18.64 -22.38 -9.28
CA ASN A 21 -17.77 -22.47 -8.10
C ASN A 21 -18.19 -21.41 -7.06
N ARG A 22 -17.61 -21.46 -5.87
CA ARG A 22 -17.80 -20.42 -4.84
C ARG A 22 -17.52 -19.02 -5.42
N PHE A 23 -18.36 -18.04 -5.06
CA PHE A 23 -18.34 -16.67 -5.59
C PHE A 23 -18.61 -16.53 -7.10
N ASP A 24 -19.10 -17.58 -7.77
CA ASP A 24 -19.28 -17.69 -9.23
C ASP A 24 -17.98 -17.56 -10.04
N SER A 25 -16.84 -17.83 -9.38
CA SER A 25 -15.52 -17.82 -10.00
C SER A 25 -15.39 -18.88 -11.11
N PHE A 26 -14.57 -18.58 -12.12
CA PHE A 26 -14.08 -19.58 -13.06
C PHE A 26 -13.25 -20.70 -12.41
N ALA A 27 -12.59 -20.41 -11.28
CA ALA A 27 -11.68 -21.34 -10.61
C ALA A 27 -12.32 -21.98 -9.36
N PRO A 28 -12.11 -23.29 -9.15
CA PRO A 28 -12.56 -24.00 -7.95
C PRO A 28 -11.67 -23.66 -6.73
N ILE A 29 -12.14 -24.07 -5.55
CA ILE A 29 -11.36 -24.03 -4.32
C ILE A 29 -10.19 -25.03 -4.43
N ARG A 30 -8.98 -24.59 -4.09
CA ARG A 30 -7.77 -25.43 -4.02
C ARG A 30 -7.34 -25.59 -2.56
N LEU A 31 -6.88 -26.79 -2.19
CA LEU A 31 -6.48 -27.15 -0.83
C LEU A 31 -5.00 -27.53 -0.78
N ASN A 32 -4.40 -27.45 0.41
CA ASN A 32 -3.00 -27.75 0.69
C ASN A 32 -2.02 -26.92 -0.16
N VAL A 33 -2.39 -25.66 -0.40
CA VAL A 33 -1.64 -24.71 -1.23
C VAL A 33 -0.49 -24.12 -0.42
N SER A 34 0.69 -24.05 -1.02
CA SER A 34 1.79 -23.22 -0.50
C SER A 34 1.62 -21.81 -1.05
N ALA A 35 1.30 -20.87 -0.18
CA ALA A 35 1.16 -19.45 -0.48
C ALA A 35 1.98 -18.63 0.51
N GLN A 36 2.58 -17.53 0.04
CA GLN A 36 3.35 -16.59 0.84
C GLN A 36 2.92 -15.18 0.45
N TRP A 37 2.48 -14.36 1.41
CA TRP A 37 2.29 -12.94 1.22
C TRP A 37 3.65 -12.24 1.09
N LEU A 38 3.69 -11.12 0.38
CA LEU A 38 4.88 -10.31 0.13
C LEU A 38 4.46 -8.84 0.25
N VAL A 39 5.01 -8.15 1.25
CA VAL A 39 4.81 -6.70 1.42
C VAL A 39 5.93 -5.97 0.68
N ASP A 40 5.58 -4.86 0.03
CA ASP A 40 6.45 -4.00 -0.77
C ASP A 40 7.17 -4.63 -1.97
N GLY A 41 7.66 -3.74 -2.83
CA GLY A 41 8.39 -4.12 -4.03
C GLY A 41 9.68 -4.88 -3.75
N ARG A 42 10.43 -4.57 -2.68
CA ARG A 42 11.69 -5.27 -2.35
C ARG A 42 11.52 -6.78 -2.34
N ASP A 43 10.57 -7.28 -1.56
CA ASP A 43 10.42 -8.71 -1.29
C ASP A 43 9.71 -9.43 -2.43
N TYR A 44 8.79 -8.73 -3.10
CA TYR A 44 8.16 -9.19 -4.34
C TYR A 44 9.16 -9.36 -5.48
N PHE A 45 9.90 -8.32 -5.86
CA PHE A 45 10.83 -8.37 -6.99
C PHE A 45 12.05 -9.27 -6.71
N TRP A 46 12.49 -9.37 -5.43
CA TRP A 46 13.51 -10.33 -5.02
C TRP A 46 13.06 -11.78 -5.25
N ASN A 47 11.88 -12.17 -4.76
CA ASN A 47 11.40 -13.55 -4.90
C ASN A 47 10.95 -13.87 -6.34
N LEU A 48 10.32 -12.94 -7.04
CA LEU A 48 9.99 -13.11 -8.46
C LEU A 48 11.24 -13.30 -9.32
N SER A 49 12.30 -12.52 -9.12
CA SER A 49 13.56 -12.71 -9.84
C SER A 49 14.30 -14.00 -9.46
N ARG A 50 14.09 -14.57 -8.25
CA ARG A 50 14.52 -15.95 -7.92
C ARG A 50 13.74 -16.96 -8.76
N ALA A 51 12.42 -16.85 -8.82
CA ALA A 51 11.57 -17.78 -9.58
C ALA A 51 11.84 -17.73 -11.10
N MET A 52 11.98 -16.54 -11.69
CA MET A 52 12.34 -16.39 -13.10
C MET A 52 13.66 -17.09 -13.46
N LEU A 53 14.66 -17.04 -12.57
CA LEU A 53 15.94 -17.73 -12.78
C LEU A 53 15.79 -19.26 -12.76
N LEU A 54 14.81 -19.80 -12.04
CA LEU A 54 14.53 -21.25 -11.98
C LEU A 54 13.70 -21.78 -13.16
N ALA A 55 13.11 -20.90 -13.98
CA ALA A 55 12.25 -21.27 -15.11
C ALA A 55 12.95 -22.18 -16.14
N LYS A 56 12.21 -23.12 -16.74
CA LYS A 56 12.74 -24.11 -17.71
C LYS A 56 11.92 -24.24 -18.98
N GLU A 57 10.61 -23.98 -18.92
CA GLU A 57 9.68 -24.21 -20.02
C GLU A 57 9.00 -22.90 -20.46
N SER A 58 8.38 -22.18 -19.53
CA SER A 58 7.59 -21.00 -19.86
C SER A 58 7.52 -19.95 -18.75
N ILE A 59 7.50 -18.68 -19.15
CA ILE A 59 7.15 -17.54 -18.30
C ILE A 59 5.97 -16.82 -18.96
N TYR A 60 4.86 -16.66 -18.24
CA TYR A 60 3.72 -15.83 -18.64
C TYR A 60 3.72 -14.56 -17.79
N ILE A 61 3.55 -13.39 -18.40
CA ILE A 61 3.50 -12.09 -17.72
C ILE A 61 2.26 -11.33 -18.19
N HIS A 62 1.46 -10.83 -17.26
CA HIS A 62 0.42 -9.85 -17.52
C HIS A 62 0.61 -8.65 -16.59
N ASP A 63 0.68 -7.45 -17.14
CA ASP A 63 0.81 -6.19 -16.40
C ASP A 63 -0.10 -5.11 -16.99
N TRP A 64 -0.42 -4.11 -16.18
CA TRP A 64 -0.97 -2.83 -16.66
C TRP A 64 0.15 -1.95 -17.24
N TRP A 65 1.33 -1.96 -16.60
CA TRP A 65 2.53 -1.30 -17.10
C TRP A 65 3.77 -2.15 -16.83
N LEU A 66 4.70 -2.24 -17.78
CA LEU A 66 5.95 -2.98 -17.65
C LEU A 66 7.10 -2.09 -18.15
N SER A 67 8.08 -1.82 -17.28
CA SER A 67 9.34 -1.17 -17.63
C SER A 67 10.41 -2.25 -17.85
N PRO A 68 10.86 -2.53 -19.09
CA PRO A 68 11.78 -3.65 -19.33
C PRO A 68 13.10 -3.51 -18.56
N GLU A 69 13.52 -2.29 -18.27
CA GLU A 69 14.78 -1.99 -17.59
C GLU A 69 14.68 -1.96 -16.05
N LEU A 70 13.53 -2.31 -15.48
CA LEU A 70 13.31 -2.36 -14.02
C LEU A 70 14.39 -3.20 -13.32
N LEU A 71 15.03 -2.61 -12.30
CA LEU A 71 16.04 -3.26 -11.48
C LEU A 71 15.38 -4.08 -10.35
N MET A 72 15.25 -5.40 -10.57
CA MET A 72 14.53 -6.31 -9.66
C MET A 72 15.24 -6.58 -8.32
N ARG A 73 16.52 -6.19 -8.18
CA ARG A 73 17.32 -6.36 -6.95
C ARG A 73 18.33 -5.24 -6.80
N ARG A 74 18.51 -4.72 -5.59
CA ARG A 74 19.16 -3.43 -5.34
C ARG A 74 20.18 -3.49 -4.17
N PRO A 75 21.03 -2.47 -3.99
CA PRO A 75 21.41 -1.44 -4.98
C PRO A 75 22.33 -2.02 -6.06
N GLY A 76 22.36 -1.42 -7.25
CA GLY A 76 23.35 -1.71 -8.30
C GLY A 76 23.43 -3.16 -8.85
N LYS A 77 22.49 -4.07 -8.54
CA LYS A 77 22.59 -5.51 -8.91
C LYS A 77 22.17 -5.76 -10.37
N ASP A 78 22.82 -5.06 -11.29
CA ASP A 78 22.48 -4.84 -12.71
C ASP A 78 22.32 -6.13 -13.54
N LYS A 79 22.82 -7.27 -13.06
CA LYS A 79 22.58 -8.62 -13.59
C LYS A 79 21.16 -9.17 -13.36
N TYR A 80 20.32 -8.44 -12.62
CA TYR A 80 18.91 -8.76 -12.33
C TYR A 80 17.92 -7.71 -12.89
N ARG A 81 18.33 -6.84 -13.84
CA ARG A 81 17.35 -6.07 -14.64
C ARG A 81 16.41 -7.02 -15.38
N LEU A 82 15.12 -6.66 -15.47
CA LEU A 82 14.07 -7.52 -16.00
C LEU A 82 14.36 -7.97 -17.45
N ASP A 83 14.75 -7.05 -18.34
CA ASP A 83 15.16 -7.31 -19.72
C ASP A 83 16.29 -8.34 -19.80
N ARG A 84 17.36 -8.16 -19.03
CA ARG A 84 18.52 -9.07 -18.98
C ARG A 84 18.24 -10.42 -18.32
N LEU A 85 17.20 -10.53 -17.48
CA LEU A 85 16.71 -11.81 -16.96
C LEU A 85 15.90 -12.55 -18.02
N LEU A 86 14.93 -11.88 -18.63
CA LEU A 86 14.08 -12.47 -19.67
C LEU A 86 14.90 -12.88 -20.90
N GLU A 87 15.86 -12.06 -21.34
CA GLU A 87 16.75 -12.38 -22.45
C GLU A 87 17.58 -13.65 -22.19
N ARG A 88 18.12 -13.80 -20.96
CA ARG A 88 18.91 -14.98 -20.55
C ARG A 88 18.07 -16.25 -20.56
N LYS A 89 16.90 -16.22 -19.91
CA LYS A 89 15.98 -17.37 -19.89
C LYS A 89 15.46 -17.70 -21.29
N ALA A 90 15.22 -16.69 -22.12
CA ALA A 90 14.84 -16.89 -23.51
C ALA A 90 15.95 -17.56 -24.34
N LYS A 91 17.23 -17.23 -24.09
CA LYS A 91 18.41 -17.90 -24.69
C LYS A 91 18.58 -19.34 -24.19
N GLU A 92 18.27 -19.61 -22.92
CA GLU A 92 18.21 -20.98 -22.34
C GLU A 92 17.06 -21.84 -22.92
N GLY A 93 16.14 -21.25 -23.70
CA GLY A 93 15.07 -21.95 -24.43
C GLY A 93 13.66 -21.69 -23.91
N VAL A 94 13.53 -21.07 -22.73
CA VAL A 94 12.25 -20.75 -22.06
C VAL A 94 11.38 -19.87 -22.96
N LYS A 95 10.09 -20.19 -23.07
CA LYS A 95 9.13 -19.43 -23.87
C LYS A 95 8.47 -18.33 -23.03
N ILE A 96 8.61 -17.09 -23.46
CA ILE A 96 8.19 -15.91 -22.68
C ILE A 96 7.04 -15.21 -23.40
N TYR A 97 5.87 -15.19 -22.75
CA TYR A 97 4.64 -14.65 -23.31
C TYR A 97 4.14 -13.50 -22.43
N VAL A 98 3.96 -12.33 -23.03
CA VAL A 98 3.57 -11.11 -22.31
C VAL A 98 2.28 -10.54 -22.90
N ILE A 99 1.34 -10.18 -22.03
CA ILE A 99 0.19 -9.34 -22.39
C ILE A 99 0.31 -8.05 -21.61
N LEU A 100 0.41 -6.93 -22.32
CA LEU A 100 0.35 -5.59 -21.73
C LEU A 100 -1.02 -4.97 -22.00
N TYR A 101 -1.46 -4.11 -21.08
CA TYR A 101 -2.44 -3.09 -21.43
C TYR A 101 -1.91 -2.25 -22.61
N GLN A 102 -2.82 -1.83 -23.49
CA GLN A 102 -2.57 -0.87 -24.56
C GLN A 102 -3.21 0.45 -24.13
N GLU A 103 -2.39 1.48 -23.97
CA GLU A 103 -2.87 2.84 -23.67
C GLU A 103 -3.59 3.50 -24.85
N VAL A 104 -4.61 4.32 -24.55
CA VAL A 104 -5.28 5.17 -25.55
C VAL A 104 -4.33 6.24 -26.09
N SER A 105 -3.49 6.79 -25.22
CA SER A 105 -2.49 7.82 -25.55
C SER A 105 -1.43 7.93 -24.45
N ASN A 106 -0.15 7.94 -24.85
CA ASN A 106 0.96 8.24 -23.95
C ASN A 106 0.85 9.65 -23.30
N ARG A 107 -0.01 10.56 -23.81
CA ARG A 107 -0.25 11.88 -23.18
C ARG A 107 -1.20 11.84 -21.99
N THR A 108 -2.01 10.79 -21.86
CA THR A 108 -3.03 10.64 -20.79
C THR A 108 -2.74 9.46 -19.87
N THR A 109 -1.83 8.57 -20.28
CA THR A 109 -1.44 7.36 -19.56
C THR A 109 -0.03 6.97 -20.05
N PRO A 110 1.04 7.60 -19.54
CA PRO A 110 2.41 7.49 -20.07
C PRO A 110 3.10 6.19 -19.66
N THR A 111 2.49 5.06 -20.03
CA THR A 111 3.04 3.71 -19.82
C THR A 111 3.94 3.25 -20.96
N ASP A 112 3.81 3.86 -22.14
CA ASP A 112 4.49 3.51 -23.39
C ASP A 112 4.66 2.00 -23.58
N SER A 113 3.55 1.27 -23.52
CA SER A 113 3.57 -0.18 -23.74
C SER A 113 4.05 -0.52 -25.16
N ASN A 114 4.07 0.44 -26.09
CA ASN A 114 4.69 0.28 -27.40
C ASN A 114 6.22 0.19 -27.34
N TYR A 115 6.89 1.09 -26.62
CA TYR A 115 8.32 0.97 -26.32
C TYR A 115 8.61 -0.37 -25.62
N ALA A 116 7.87 -0.69 -24.55
CA ALA A 116 8.04 -1.95 -23.81
C ALA A 116 7.91 -3.17 -24.72
N LYS A 117 6.90 -3.19 -25.61
CA LYS A 117 6.73 -4.24 -26.63
C LYS A 117 7.93 -4.34 -27.57
N GLN A 118 8.36 -3.22 -28.16
CA GLN A 118 9.47 -3.20 -29.12
C GLN A 118 10.75 -3.72 -28.46
N ARG A 119 11.05 -3.21 -27.27
CA ARG A 119 12.22 -3.57 -26.46
C ARG A 119 12.23 -5.05 -26.10
N LEU A 120 11.15 -5.56 -25.52
CA LEU A 120 11.02 -6.98 -25.13
C LEU A 120 11.09 -7.93 -26.35
N MET A 121 10.43 -7.59 -27.47
CA MET A 121 10.46 -8.42 -28.68
C MET A 121 11.83 -8.43 -29.38
N ALA A 122 12.69 -7.43 -29.13
CA ALA A 122 14.05 -7.39 -29.65
C ALA A 122 15.03 -8.30 -28.87
N LEU A 123 14.72 -8.67 -27.62
CA LEU A 123 15.61 -9.46 -26.75
C LEU A 123 15.91 -10.86 -27.32
N HIS A 124 14.86 -11.61 -27.69
CA HIS A 124 15.04 -12.94 -28.28
C HIS A 124 13.76 -13.43 -28.97
N SER A 125 13.92 -14.34 -29.94
CA SER A 125 12.81 -14.99 -30.64
C SER A 125 11.83 -15.73 -29.70
N ASN A 126 12.26 -16.22 -28.55
CA ASN A 126 11.37 -16.85 -27.57
C ASN A 126 10.51 -15.86 -26.76
N VAL A 127 10.72 -14.54 -26.89
CA VAL A 127 9.86 -13.51 -26.29
C VAL A 127 8.76 -13.09 -27.27
N MET A 128 7.51 -13.06 -26.81
CA MET A 128 6.32 -12.76 -27.60
C MET A 128 5.39 -11.84 -26.81
N VAL A 129 5.04 -10.68 -27.37
CA VAL A 129 4.29 -9.63 -26.65
C VAL A 129 3.03 -9.22 -27.41
N GLN A 130 1.89 -9.29 -26.75
CA GLN A 130 0.61 -8.72 -27.19
C GLN A 130 0.29 -7.46 -26.38
N ARG A 131 -0.44 -6.51 -26.99
CA ARG A 131 -1.02 -5.33 -26.32
C ARG A 131 -2.53 -5.33 -26.52
N SER A 132 -3.31 -4.93 -25.52
CA SER A 132 -4.79 -4.96 -25.58
C SER A 132 -5.43 -3.93 -24.65
N PRO A 133 -6.57 -3.30 -24.99
CA PRO A 133 -7.44 -3.55 -26.16
C PRO A 133 -6.95 -2.87 -27.45
N SER A 134 -7.54 -3.25 -28.59
CA SER A 134 -7.48 -2.43 -29.81
C SER A 134 -8.60 -1.39 -29.77
N HIS A 135 -8.40 -0.21 -29.17
CA HIS A 135 -9.48 0.75 -28.86
C HIS A 135 -10.47 0.97 -30.02
N PHE A 136 -9.98 1.42 -31.19
CA PHE A 136 -10.82 1.67 -32.38
C PHE A 136 -11.53 0.44 -32.94
N GLN A 137 -10.99 -0.77 -32.74
CA GLN A 137 -11.61 -2.03 -33.20
C GLN A 137 -12.61 -2.62 -32.19
N THR A 138 -12.54 -2.18 -30.92
CA THR A 138 -13.29 -2.77 -29.79
C THR A 138 -14.26 -1.79 -29.14
N GLY A 139 -14.23 -0.50 -29.51
CA GLY A 139 -14.96 0.58 -28.83
C GLY A 139 -14.50 0.84 -27.38
N THR A 140 -13.45 0.16 -26.91
CA THR A 140 -13.04 0.18 -25.49
C THR A 140 -12.01 1.29 -25.27
N PHE A 141 -12.46 2.46 -24.83
CA PHE A 141 -11.61 3.63 -24.57
C PHE A 141 -11.40 3.97 -23.08
N TYR A 142 -12.31 3.55 -22.20
CA TYR A 142 -12.25 3.91 -20.76
C TYR A 142 -11.67 2.81 -19.87
N TRP A 143 -11.68 1.56 -20.33
CA TRP A 143 -11.32 0.38 -19.54
C TRP A 143 -9.93 -0.16 -19.87
N ALA A 144 -9.28 -0.74 -18.86
CA ALA A 144 -7.93 -1.27 -18.94
C ALA A 144 -7.85 -2.75 -18.53
N HIS A 145 -6.75 -3.39 -18.90
CA HIS A 145 -6.32 -4.64 -18.27
C HIS A 145 -5.45 -4.28 -17.07
N HIS A 146 -5.98 -4.43 -15.87
CA HIS A 146 -5.37 -3.87 -14.66
C HIS A 146 -4.71 -4.94 -13.78
N GLU A 147 -4.93 -6.23 -14.05
CA GLU A 147 -4.24 -7.30 -13.33
C GLU A 147 -2.72 -7.31 -13.52
N LYS A 148 -2.04 -7.67 -12.43
CA LYS A 148 -0.60 -7.93 -12.39
C LYS A 148 -0.38 -9.40 -12.02
N MET A 149 0.24 -10.16 -12.90
CA MET A 149 0.56 -11.57 -12.65
C MET A 149 1.77 -12.07 -13.44
N CYS A 150 2.60 -12.89 -12.81
CA CYS A 150 3.65 -13.66 -13.49
C CYS A 150 3.54 -15.15 -13.13
N VAL A 151 3.61 -16.04 -14.11
CA VAL A 151 3.56 -17.50 -13.91
C VAL A 151 4.80 -18.16 -14.51
N ILE A 152 5.51 -18.93 -13.69
CA ILE A 152 6.71 -19.69 -14.06
C ILE A 152 6.34 -21.17 -14.12
N ASP A 153 6.63 -21.80 -15.27
CA ASP A 153 6.47 -23.23 -15.56
C ASP A 153 5.11 -23.81 -15.12
N GLN A 154 4.05 -22.98 -15.18
CA GLN A 154 2.68 -23.31 -14.80
C GLN A 154 2.57 -23.99 -13.41
N THR A 155 3.49 -23.61 -12.50
CA THR A 155 3.73 -24.28 -11.21
C THR A 155 4.01 -23.30 -10.08
N ILE A 156 4.68 -22.17 -10.37
CA ILE A 156 4.83 -21.04 -9.45
C ILE A 156 4.14 -19.82 -10.08
N ALA A 157 3.40 -19.04 -9.29
CA ALA A 157 2.77 -17.81 -9.73
C ALA A 157 2.98 -16.68 -8.72
N PHE A 158 2.92 -15.45 -9.22
CA PHE A 158 3.00 -14.20 -8.49
C PHE A 158 1.83 -13.33 -8.93
N MET A 159 1.18 -12.63 -7.99
CA MET A 159 0.11 -11.66 -8.26
C MET A 159 -0.08 -10.68 -7.09
N GLY A 160 -0.66 -9.51 -7.34
CA GLY A 160 -0.89 -8.47 -6.32
C GLY A 160 -1.21 -7.11 -6.94
N GLY A 161 -0.92 -6.03 -6.23
CA GLY A 161 -0.93 -4.66 -6.77
C GLY A 161 0.32 -4.27 -7.57
N LEU A 162 1.44 -4.99 -7.39
CA LEU A 162 2.75 -4.64 -7.97
C LEU A 162 2.88 -4.99 -9.46
N ASP A 163 2.85 -3.96 -10.30
CA ASP A 163 3.24 -4.00 -11.72
C ASP A 163 4.77 -4.18 -11.88
N LEU A 164 5.22 -4.77 -12.98
CA LEU A 164 6.66 -4.88 -13.33
C LEU A 164 7.25 -3.58 -13.92
N CYS A 165 7.05 -2.43 -13.26
CA CYS A 165 7.48 -1.11 -13.75
C CYS A 165 8.09 -0.18 -12.67
N PHE A 166 8.52 1.01 -13.11
CA PHE A 166 9.21 2.01 -12.28
C PHE A 166 8.34 2.54 -11.12
N GLY A 167 8.99 2.94 -10.03
CA GLY A 167 8.37 3.53 -8.84
C GLY A 167 7.71 2.52 -7.89
N ARG A 168 7.52 1.25 -8.31
CA ARG A 168 6.92 0.16 -7.50
C ARG A 168 7.89 -0.48 -6.51
N TRP A 169 9.19 -0.29 -6.68
CA TRP A 169 10.18 -0.84 -5.74
C TRP A 169 10.29 0.09 -4.53
N ASP A 170 10.08 -0.45 -3.34
CA ASP A 170 10.27 0.25 -2.07
C ASP A 170 10.63 -0.74 -0.96
N THR A 171 10.92 -0.20 0.23
CA THR A 171 11.17 -0.95 1.47
C THR A 171 10.25 -0.43 2.60
N PRO A 172 10.08 -1.20 3.70
CA PRO A 172 9.21 -0.83 4.83
C PRO A 172 9.52 0.52 5.48
N GLN A 173 10.77 0.98 5.35
CA GLN A 173 11.24 2.27 5.84
C GLN A 173 10.74 3.46 4.97
N HIS A 174 10.22 3.19 3.76
CA HIS A 174 9.56 4.14 2.85
C HIS A 174 10.35 5.44 2.64
N VAL A 175 11.61 5.32 2.24
CA VAL A 175 12.59 6.43 2.23
C VAL A 175 12.30 7.44 1.11
N LEU A 176 12.27 8.74 1.47
CA LEU A 176 11.95 9.87 0.57
C LEU A 176 13.12 10.35 -0.30
N THR A 177 14.37 10.02 0.05
CA THR A 177 15.57 10.65 -0.54
C THR A 177 16.55 9.61 -1.08
N ASP A 178 17.05 9.83 -2.30
CA ASP A 178 18.11 9.01 -2.91
C ASP A 178 19.14 9.85 -3.66
N ASP A 179 19.54 10.94 -3.01
CA ASP A 179 20.59 11.84 -3.46
C ASP A 179 21.99 11.28 -3.13
N THR A 180 22.75 10.95 -4.18
CA THR A 180 24.09 10.35 -4.13
C THR A 180 25.21 11.35 -4.42
N VAL A 181 24.91 12.62 -4.68
CA VAL A 181 25.88 13.56 -5.27
C VAL A 181 27.04 13.88 -4.30
N GLY A 182 28.25 13.40 -4.61
CA GLY A 182 29.42 13.54 -3.75
C GLY A 182 29.48 12.51 -2.61
N SER A 183 28.79 11.38 -2.75
CA SER A 183 28.91 10.20 -1.89
C SER A 183 29.29 8.99 -2.76
N ASP A 184 30.09 8.07 -2.22
CA ASP A 184 30.41 6.80 -2.89
C ASP A 184 29.24 5.78 -2.84
N ARG A 185 28.10 6.15 -2.25
CA ARG A 185 26.93 5.26 -2.13
C ARG A 185 26.24 5.05 -3.49
N PRO A 186 25.90 3.81 -3.87
CA PRO A 186 25.16 3.56 -5.10
C PRO A 186 23.70 4.00 -4.99
N GLU A 187 23.10 4.37 -6.12
CA GLU A 187 21.67 4.68 -6.21
C GLU A 187 20.81 3.43 -5.91
N ILE A 188 19.72 3.67 -5.18
CA ILE A 188 18.67 2.70 -4.85
C ILE A 188 17.50 2.82 -5.84
N TRP A 189 17.21 4.01 -6.38
CA TRP A 189 16.23 4.23 -7.44
C TRP A 189 16.90 4.91 -8.65
N PRO A 190 17.35 4.16 -9.67
CA PRO A 190 18.10 4.75 -10.78
C PRO A 190 17.20 5.40 -11.84
N GLY A 191 17.56 6.60 -12.30
CA GLY A 191 16.90 7.29 -13.41
C GLY A 191 15.40 7.48 -13.19
N LYS A 192 14.59 6.98 -14.14
CA LYS A 192 13.11 7.06 -14.07
C LYS A 192 12.50 6.33 -12.86
N ASP A 193 13.23 5.45 -12.17
CA ASP A 193 12.74 4.78 -10.96
C ASP A 193 12.64 5.74 -9.75
N TYR A 194 13.34 6.89 -9.78
CA TYR A 194 13.17 7.96 -8.80
C TYR A 194 11.97 8.85 -9.18
N SER A 195 10.77 8.42 -8.79
CA SER A 195 9.50 9.03 -9.23
C SER A 195 8.71 9.72 -8.12
N ASN A 196 8.04 10.83 -8.46
CA ASN A 196 6.97 11.43 -7.66
C ASN A 196 5.79 11.85 -8.55
N PRO A 197 4.77 10.97 -8.73
CA PRO A 197 3.57 11.25 -9.52
C PRO A 197 2.72 12.46 -9.10
N ARG A 198 2.93 13.06 -7.93
CA ARG A 198 2.29 14.34 -7.56
C ARG A 198 2.97 15.54 -8.25
N MET A 199 4.28 15.44 -8.50
CA MET A 199 5.10 16.47 -9.13
C MET A 199 4.99 16.46 -10.66
N SER A 200 5.20 15.30 -11.29
CA SER A 200 4.77 15.06 -12.67
C SER A 200 4.50 13.59 -12.92
N ASP A 201 3.75 13.30 -13.98
CA ASP A 201 3.67 11.95 -14.53
C ASP A 201 4.95 11.59 -15.32
N PHE A 202 5.10 10.32 -15.67
CA PHE A 202 6.27 9.80 -16.38
C PHE A 202 6.39 10.36 -17.81
N TYR A 203 7.61 10.57 -18.28
CA TYR A 203 7.90 11.00 -19.65
C TYR A 203 9.27 10.50 -20.13
N ASN A 204 9.45 10.42 -21.45
CA ASN A 204 10.68 9.94 -22.10
C ASN A 204 11.16 8.59 -21.53
N LEU A 205 10.26 7.61 -21.40
CA LEU A 205 10.57 6.27 -20.85
C LEU A 205 11.62 5.50 -21.67
N ASN A 206 11.80 5.86 -22.94
CA ASN A 206 12.89 5.38 -23.78
C ASN A 206 14.29 5.78 -23.29
N LYS A 207 14.38 6.79 -22.42
CA LYS A 207 15.59 7.27 -21.74
C LYS A 207 15.55 6.92 -20.25
N HIS A 208 15.52 5.63 -19.95
CA HIS A 208 15.27 5.13 -18.59
C HIS A 208 16.33 5.55 -17.53
N GLU A 209 17.54 5.95 -17.94
CA GLU A 209 18.64 6.37 -17.06
C GLU A 209 18.64 7.89 -16.77
N GLU A 210 17.83 8.69 -17.48
CA GLU A 210 17.65 10.11 -17.14
C GLU A 210 16.62 10.25 -16.00
N ASP A 211 16.99 10.92 -14.91
CA ASP A 211 16.07 11.32 -13.85
C ASP A 211 14.87 12.13 -14.40
N MET A 212 13.80 12.27 -13.59
CA MET A 212 12.69 13.18 -13.88
C MET A 212 12.83 14.53 -13.18
N TYR A 213 13.50 14.57 -12.03
CA TYR A 213 13.72 15.78 -11.23
C TYR A 213 15.10 15.73 -10.58
N ASP A 214 15.59 16.90 -10.16
CA ASP A 214 16.79 17.00 -9.34
C ASP A 214 16.56 16.37 -7.95
N ARG A 215 17.23 15.26 -7.67
CA ARG A 215 17.13 14.51 -6.39
C ARG A 215 17.57 15.31 -5.17
N THR A 216 18.44 16.31 -5.35
CA THR A 216 18.82 17.22 -4.27
C THR A 216 17.67 18.13 -3.87
N LYS A 217 16.60 18.22 -4.70
CA LYS A 217 15.49 19.16 -4.53
C LYS A 217 14.11 18.53 -4.38
N VAL A 218 13.82 17.41 -5.05
CA VAL A 218 12.48 16.79 -5.03
C VAL A 218 12.56 15.42 -4.33
N PRO A 219 11.76 15.15 -3.29
CA PRO A 219 11.67 13.80 -2.71
C PRO A 219 10.89 12.86 -3.64
N ARG A 220 11.27 11.57 -3.67
CA ARG A 220 10.42 10.54 -4.27
C ARG A 220 9.14 10.36 -3.45
N MET A 221 8.07 9.90 -4.08
CA MET A 221 6.87 9.43 -3.38
C MET A 221 7.05 7.95 -3.04
N PRO A 222 7.04 7.54 -1.75
CA PRO A 222 7.07 6.13 -1.38
C PRO A 222 5.84 5.37 -1.86
N TRP A 223 5.99 4.05 -2.01
CA TRP A 223 5.02 3.15 -2.62
C TRP A 223 4.84 1.90 -1.76
N HIS A 224 3.72 1.85 -1.03
CA HIS A 224 3.34 0.71 -0.20
C HIS A 224 2.37 -0.20 -0.96
N ASP A 225 2.67 -1.50 -1.03
CA ASP A 225 1.88 -2.45 -1.82
C ASP A 225 1.92 -3.88 -1.25
N VAL A 226 0.94 -4.70 -1.62
CA VAL A 226 0.82 -6.09 -1.18
C VAL A 226 0.63 -7.03 -2.36
N ALA A 227 1.45 -8.07 -2.39
CA ALA A 227 1.42 -9.14 -3.37
C ALA A 227 1.59 -10.51 -2.71
N MET A 228 1.64 -11.56 -3.51
CA MET A 228 1.87 -12.92 -3.03
C MET A 228 2.54 -13.83 -4.05
N GLN A 229 3.29 -14.81 -3.55
CA GLN A 229 3.74 -15.99 -4.28
C GLN A 229 2.77 -17.16 -4.00
N ILE A 230 2.40 -17.91 -5.04
CA ILE A 230 1.52 -19.09 -4.96
C ILE A 230 2.21 -20.26 -5.68
N VAL A 231 2.14 -21.46 -5.12
CA VAL A 231 2.73 -22.67 -5.72
C VAL A 231 1.67 -23.77 -5.91
N GLY A 232 1.83 -24.53 -6.99
CA GLY A 232 1.02 -25.70 -7.30
C GLY A 232 -0.26 -25.34 -8.05
N GLN A 233 -1.37 -25.96 -7.65
CA GLN A 233 -2.58 -26.00 -8.48
C GLN A 233 -3.22 -24.62 -8.81
N PRO A 234 -3.22 -23.58 -7.95
CA PRO A 234 -3.75 -22.27 -8.35
C PRO A 234 -2.87 -21.51 -9.36
N ALA A 235 -1.57 -21.82 -9.46
CA ALA A 235 -0.72 -21.29 -10.53
C ALA A 235 -1.23 -21.77 -11.92
N ARG A 236 -1.90 -22.92 -11.98
CA ARG A 236 -2.56 -23.44 -13.19
C ARG A 236 -3.92 -22.78 -13.47
N ASP A 237 -4.61 -22.29 -12.44
CA ASP A 237 -5.82 -21.46 -12.60
C ASP A 237 -5.45 -20.08 -13.19
N LEU A 238 -4.38 -19.45 -12.67
CA LEU A 238 -3.80 -18.23 -13.23
C LEU A 238 -3.27 -18.43 -14.66
N ALA A 239 -2.55 -19.52 -14.92
CA ALA A 239 -2.16 -19.89 -16.28
C ALA A 239 -3.36 -20.07 -17.21
N ARG A 240 -4.47 -20.67 -16.75
CA ARG A 240 -5.70 -20.82 -17.54
C ARG A 240 -6.35 -19.47 -17.86
N HIS A 241 -6.37 -18.52 -16.92
CA HIS A 241 -6.80 -17.14 -17.19
C HIS A 241 -5.94 -16.50 -18.28
N PHE A 242 -4.60 -16.55 -18.15
CA PHE A 242 -3.67 -16.01 -19.13
C PHE A 242 -3.86 -16.63 -20.52
N VAL A 243 -3.96 -17.96 -20.59
CA VAL A 243 -4.17 -18.72 -21.83
C VAL A 243 -5.52 -18.39 -22.48
N GLN A 244 -6.59 -18.22 -21.69
CA GLN A 244 -7.90 -17.78 -22.21
C GLN A 244 -7.76 -16.43 -22.92
N ARG A 245 -7.11 -15.45 -22.29
CA ARG A 245 -6.89 -14.12 -22.87
C ARG A 245 -5.98 -14.15 -24.08
N TRP A 246 -4.81 -14.79 -23.97
CA TRP A 246 -3.85 -14.94 -25.07
C TRP A 246 -4.52 -15.47 -26.34
N ASN A 247 -5.29 -16.55 -26.20
CA ASN A 247 -6.02 -17.20 -27.30
C ASN A 247 -7.22 -16.40 -27.81
N TYR A 248 -7.82 -15.52 -26.98
CA TYR A 248 -8.83 -14.56 -27.43
C TYR A 248 -8.20 -13.47 -28.28
N LEU A 249 -7.09 -12.86 -27.83
CA LEU A 249 -6.38 -11.83 -28.57
C LEU A 249 -5.84 -12.34 -29.93
N LEU A 250 -5.39 -13.60 -30.00
CA LEU A 250 -5.04 -14.29 -31.25
C LEU A 250 -6.20 -14.47 -32.26
N ARG A 251 -7.45 -14.24 -31.84
CA ARG A 251 -8.64 -14.33 -32.71
C ARG A 251 -9.19 -12.97 -33.14
N ILE A 252 -8.95 -11.92 -32.35
CA ILE A 252 -9.52 -10.58 -32.59
C ILE A 252 -8.52 -9.52 -33.06
N LYS A 253 -7.21 -9.80 -33.01
CA LYS A 253 -6.15 -8.91 -33.51
C LYS A 253 -5.41 -9.56 -34.68
N ASN A 254 -4.88 -8.73 -35.59
CA ASN A 254 -3.89 -9.15 -36.57
C ASN A 254 -2.48 -8.97 -35.97
N HIS A 255 -1.59 -9.95 -36.18
CA HIS A 255 -0.22 -9.91 -35.65
C HIS A 255 0.78 -10.03 -36.79
N SER A 256 1.76 -9.11 -36.82
CA SER A 256 2.89 -9.15 -37.76
C SER A 256 3.86 -10.33 -37.53
N ARG A 257 3.70 -11.05 -36.42
CA ARG A 257 4.49 -12.21 -36.05
C ARG A 257 3.56 -13.37 -35.69
N VAL A 258 3.77 -14.53 -36.31
CA VAL A 258 3.07 -15.77 -35.97
C VAL A 258 3.34 -16.11 -34.51
N MET A 259 2.27 -16.22 -33.73
CA MET A 259 2.30 -16.55 -32.31
C MET A 259 1.43 -17.80 -32.07
N PRO A 260 1.87 -18.73 -31.21
CA PRO A 260 1.17 -20.00 -31.02
C PRO A 260 -0.08 -19.82 -30.17
N PHE A 261 -1.14 -20.56 -30.50
CA PHE A 261 -2.20 -20.86 -29.53
C PHE A 261 -1.59 -21.62 -28.35
N LEU A 262 -1.87 -21.15 -27.14
CA LEU A 262 -1.44 -21.82 -25.91
C LEU A 262 -2.50 -22.85 -25.50
N LEU A 263 -2.06 -23.98 -24.95
CA LEU A 263 -2.95 -24.94 -24.31
C LEU A 263 -2.99 -24.67 -22.81
N PRO A 264 -4.15 -24.69 -22.15
CA PRO A 264 -4.21 -24.51 -20.71
C PRO A 264 -3.62 -25.75 -20.03
N PRO A 265 -2.91 -25.60 -18.89
CA PRO A 265 -2.34 -26.73 -18.19
C PRO A 265 -3.38 -27.82 -17.85
N PRO A 266 -2.98 -29.12 -17.87
CA PRO A 266 -3.73 -30.16 -17.19
C PRO A 266 -3.70 -29.92 -15.67
N GLU A 267 -4.63 -30.51 -14.92
CA GLU A 267 -4.53 -30.53 -13.45
C GLU A 267 -3.28 -31.33 -13.01
N PHE A 268 -2.72 -31.03 -11.84
CA PHE A 268 -1.72 -31.89 -11.21
C PHE A 268 -2.34 -33.24 -10.83
N ARG A 269 -1.59 -34.34 -10.95
CA ARG A 269 -2.09 -35.66 -10.53
C ARG A 269 -2.15 -35.74 -8.99
N PRO A 270 -3.05 -36.54 -8.41
CA PRO A 270 -3.08 -36.79 -6.96
C PRO A 270 -1.70 -37.16 -6.39
N GLY A 271 -1.33 -36.46 -5.31
CA GLY A 271 -0.03 -36.60 -4.64
C GLY A 271 1.19 -36.13 -5.45
N GLU A 272 1.04 -35.51 -6.63
CA GLU A 272 2.18 -35.01 -7.42
C GLU A 272 2.90 -33.87 -6.69
N LEU A 273 2.16 -32.84 -6.26
CA LEU A 273 2.69 -31.75 -5.44
C LEU A 273 3.32 -32.26 -4.13
N SER A 274 2.70 -33.27 -3.49
CA SER A 274 3.23 -33.88 -2.26
C SER A 274 4.56 -34.60 -2.50
N ARG A 275 4.71 -35.33 -3.62
CA ARG A 275 5.99 -35.96 -4.02
C ARG A 275 7.06 -34.94 -4.41
N MET A 276 6.66 -33.76 -4.85
CA MET A 276 7.56 -32.63 -5.17
C MET A 276 7.91 -31.77 -3.94
N GLY A 277 7.24 -31.96 -2.79
CA GLY A 277 7.38 -31.10 -1.61
C GLY A 277 6.78 -29.71 -1.77
N LEU A 278 5.77 -29.54 -2.65
CA LEU A 278 5.16 -28.26 -3.02
C LEU A 278 3.73 -28.07 -2.46
N THR A 279 3.42 -28.73 -1.35
CA THR A 279 2.16 -28.55 -0.60
C THR A 279 2.37 -27.67 0.62
N GLY A 280 1.44 -26.77 0.89
CA GLY A 280 1.37 -25.96 2.11
C GLY A 280 0.05 -26.17 2.84
N THR A 281 -0.31 -25.21 3.70
CA THR A 281 -1.46 -25.29 4.62
C THR A 281 -2.70 -24.54 4.15
N CYS A 282 -2.59 -23.69 3.12
CA CYS A 282 -3.69 -22.81 2.72
C CYS A 282 -4.79 -23.52 1.90
N GLU A 283 -6.03 -23.13 2.16
CA GLU A 283 -7.09 -23.08 1.13
C GLU A 283 -6.89 -21.80 0.31
N LEU A 284 -6.92 -21.90 -1.02
CA LEU A 284 -6.88 -20.75 -1.91
C LEU A 284 -7.87 -20.89 -3.05
N GLN A 285 -8.54 -19.79 -3.42
CA GLN A 285 -9.37 -19.71 -4.62
C GLN A 285 -9.06 -18.43 -5.40
N ILE A 286 -8.74 -18.56 -6.70
CA ILE A 286 -8.60 -17.41 -7.60
C ILE A 286 -10.00 -16.89 -7.95
N CYS A 287 -10.15 -15.57 -7.98
CA CYS A 287 -11.32 -14.82 -8.42
C CYS A 287 -10.87 -13.75 -9.43
N ARG A 288 -11.79 -13.23 -10.25
CA ARG A 288 -11.49 -12.20 -11.24
C ARG A 288 -12.67 -11.26 -11.49
N SER A 289 -12.33 -10.08 -12.00
CA SER A 289 -13.26 -9.22 -12.74
C SER A 289 -12.96 -9.38 -14.22
N ALA A 290 -13.93 -9.81 -15.04
CA ALA A 290 -13.76 -9.98 -16.48
C ALA A 290 -15.09 -10.11 -17.24
N GLY A 291 -15.10 -9.76 -18.52
CA GLY A 291 -16.33 -9.74 -19.31
C GLY A 291 -16.13 -9.77 -20.83
N PRO A 292 -17.18 -9.41 -21.60
CA PRO A 292 -17.22 -9.54 -23.05
C PRO A 292 -16.00 -8.97 -23.80
N TRP A 293 -15.54 -7.77 -23.44
CA TRP A 293 -14.44 -7.10 -24.14
C TRP A 293 -13.05 -7.65 -23.73
N SER A 294 -12.89 -8.08 -22.48
CA SER A 294 -11.59 -8.43 -21.90
C SER A 294 -11.21 -9.90 -22.05
N LEU A 295 -12.19 -10.81 -22.11
CA LEU A 295 -11.97 -12.26 -22.28
C LEU A 295 -12.82 -12.92 -23.39
N GLY A 296 -13.61 -12.14 -24.14
CA GLY A 296 -14.44 -12.68 -25.22
C GLY A 296 -15.63 -13.51 -24.73
N THR A 297 -16.24 -13.13 -23.61
CA THR A 297 -17.36 -13.85 -22.98
C THR A 297 -18.71 -13.13 -23.16
N PRO A 298 -19.29 -13.07 -24.38
CA PRO A 298 -20.41 -12.17 -24.72
C PRO A 298 -21.70 -12.38 -23.91
N GLY A 299 -21.87 -13.52 -23.24
CA GLY A 299 -23.01 -13.82 -22.35
C GLY A 299 -22.64 -14.04 -20.89
N ARG A 300 -21.39 -13.73 -20.46
CA ARG A 300 -20.96 -13.86 -19.06
C ARG A 300 -20.02 -12.72 -18.68
N ILE A 301 -20.48 -11.90 -17.75
CA ILE A 301 -19.64 -11.05 -16.90
C ILE A 301 -19.32 -11.85 -15.65
N GLU A 302 -18.11 -11.73 -15.14
CA GLU A 302 -17.65 -12.34 -13.89
C GLU A 302 -17.14 -11.23 -12.98
N HIS A 303 -17.72 -11.13 -11.78
CA HIS A 303 -17.35 -10.22 -10.69
C HIS A 303 -17.09 -11.02 -9.41
N SER A 304 -16.37 -12.14 -9.54
CA SER A 304 -16.16 -13.08 -8.44
C SER A 304 -15.33 -12.48 -7.29
N ILE A 305 -14.55 -11.42 -7.58
CA ILE A 305 -13.87 -10.59 -6.57
C ILE A 305 -14.89 -9.87 -5.68
N GLN A 306 -15.85 -9.13 -6.26
CA GLN A 306 -16.89 -8.43 -5.49
C GLN A 306 -17.67 -9.42 -4.63
N ASN A 307 -18.06 -10.57 -5.20
CA ASN A 307 -18.78 -11.62 -4.47
C ASN A 307 -17.98 -12.15 -3.27
N ALA A 308 -16.65 -12.26 -3.38
CA ALA A 308 -15.78 -12.61 -2.26
C ALA A 308 -15.73 -11.52 -1.18
N TYR A 309 -15.51 -10.25 -1.56
CA TYR A 309 -15.51 -9.11 -0.64
C TYR A 309 -16.81 -9.01 0.15
N LEU A 310 -17.95 -9.01 -0.55
CA LEU A 310 -19.28 -8.94 0.06
C LEU A 310 -19.48 -10.08 1.08
N LYS A 311 -19.13 -11.31 0.70
CA LYS A 311 -19.36 -12.48 1.55
C LYS A 311 -18.41 -12.52 2.75
N ALA A 312 -17.16 -12.09 2.60
CA ALA A 312 -16.20 -11.98 3.70
C ALA A 312 -16.68 -10.94 4.75
N ILE A 313 -17.01 -9.72 4.32
CA ILE A 313 -17.51 -8.66 5.22
C ILE A 313 -18.81 -9.09 5.92
N GLN A 314 -19.76 -9.68 5.19
CA GLN A 314 -21.01 -10.19 5.76
C GLN A 314 -20.80 -11.31 6.79
N MET A 315 -19.77 -12.14 6.62
CA MET A 315 -19.48 -13.27 7.53
C MET A 315 -18.59 -12.88 8.71
N SER A 316 -17.90 -11.74 8.67
CA SER A 316 -16.97 -11.31 9.72
C SER A 316 -17.56 -11.39 11.14
N GLU A 317 -16.78 -11.87 12.08
CA GLU A 317 -17.12 -12.02 13.50
C GLU A 317 -16.74 -10.74 14.28
N HIS A 318 -15.54 -10.20 14.04
CA HIS A 318 -14.87 -9.21 14.90
C HIS A 318 -14.10 -8.10 14.17
N PHE A 319 -13.36 -8.41 13.11
CA PHE A 319 -12.45 -7.43 12.52
C PHE A 319 -12.40 -7.51 10.99
N VAL A 320 -12.39 -6.33 10.36
CA VAL A 320 -12.13 -6.16 8.93
C VAL A 320 -11.03 -5.11 8.78
N TYR A 321 -9.90 -5.50 8.20
CA TYR A 321 -8.79 -4.63 7.84
C TYR A 321 -8.72 -4.54 6.32
N ILE A 322 -8.73 -3.32 5.76
CA ILE A 322 -8.67 -3.09 4.31
C ILE A 322 -7.56 -2.09 4.03
N GLU A 323 -6.68 -2.41 3.10
CA GLU A 323 -5.82 -1.42 2.45
C GLU A 323 -6.21 -1.34 0.98
N ASN A 324 -6.46 -0.14 0.49
CA ASN A 324 -6.85 0.05 -0.90
C ASN A 324 -6.40 1.40 -1.48
N GLN A 325 -6.03 1.41 -2.75
CA GLN A 325 -5.75 2.64 -3.49
C GLN A 325 -6.98 3.57 -3.60
N PHE A 326 -8.19 3.01 -3.62
CA PHE A 326 -9.44 3.77 -3.72
C PHE A 326 -10.52 3.18 -2.82
N PHE A 327 -11.36 4.03 -2.24
CA PHE A 327 -12.55 3.60 -1.49
C PHE A 327 -13.81 4.36 -1.95
N ILE A 328 -14.38 3.90 -3.07
CA ILE A 328 -15.55 4.48 -3.75
C ILE A 328 -16.63 3.40 -3.85
N THR A 329 -17.66 3.44 -3.00
CA THR A 329 -18.63 2.35 -2.91
C THR A 329 -20.00 2.80 -2.40
N SER A 330 -21.07 2.17 -2.90
CA SER A 330 -22.43 2.25 -2.35
C SER A 330 -22.93 3.67 -2.03
N THR A 331 -22.76 4.61 -2.95
CA THR A 331 -23.16 6.03 -2.79
C THR A 331 -23.71 6.62 -4.11
N VAL A 332 -24.02 7.92 -4.12
CA VAL A 332 -24.52 8.66 -5.29
C VAL A 332 -23.75 9.96 -5.45
N VAL A 333 -23.32 10.29 -6.67
CA VAL A 333 -22.55 11.49 -7.02
C VAL A 333 -23.16 12.10 -8.28
N ASN A 334 -23.65 13.35 -8.21
CA ASN A 334 -24.34 14.04 -9.32
C ASN A 334 -25.41 13.15 -9.99
N ASP A 335 -26.29 12.57 -9.16
CA ASP A 335 -27.35 11.61 -9.50
C ASP A 335 -26.91 10.28 -10.15
N VAL A 336 -25.61 10.07 -10.40
CA VAL A 336 -25.04 8.77 -10.80
C VAL A 336 -24.87 7.88 -9.58
N LYS A 337 -25.44 6.67 -9.62
CA LYS A 337 -25.29 5.67 -8.56
C LYS A 337 -23.98 4.87 -8.74
N ILE A 338 -23.24 4.72 -7.65
CA ILE A 338 -22.14 3.76 -7.51
C ILE A 338 -22.77 2.40 -7.14
N GLU A 339 -22.73 1.43 -8.06
CA GLU A 339 -23.49 0.17 -7.95
C GLU A 339 -22.83 -0.91 -7.10
N ASN A 340 -21.52 -0.82 -6.84
CA ASN A 340 -20.80 -1.81 -6.04
C ASN A 340 -21.20 -1.72 -4.55
N ASN A 341 -21.47 -2.89 -3.96
CA ASN A 341 -22.22 -3.02 -2.69
C ASN A 341 -21.31 -3.21 -1.46
N ILE A 342 -20.01 -2.88 -1.56
CA ILE A 342 -19.03 -3.12 -0.49
C ILE A 342 -19.30 -2.23 0.72
N GLY A 343 -19.64 -0.95 0.51
CA GLY A 343 -20.09 -0.03 1.55
C GLY A 343 -21.41 -0.48 2.19
N ASP A 344 -22.33 -1.03 1.40
CA ASP A 344 -23.56 -1.65 1.92
C ASP A 344 -23.28 -2.87 2.79
N ALA A 345 -22.33 -3.74 2.41
CA ALA A 345 -21.93 -4.86 3.25
C ALA A 345 -21.34 -4.40 4.59
N ILE A 346 -20.54 -3.32 4.59
CA ILE A 346 -19.99 -2.70 5.81
C ILE A 346 -21.11 -2.11 6.67
N VAL A 347 -22.00 -1.28 6.11
CA VAL A 347 -23.13 -0.66 6.85
C VAL A 347 -24.03 -1.72 7.48
N HIS A 348 -24.46 -2.73 6.71
CA HIS A 348 -25.28 -3.82 7.26
C HIS A 348 -24.54 -4.64 8.33
N ARG A 349 -23.22 -4.81 8.21
CA ARG A 349 -22.41 -5.53 9.20
C ARG A 349 -22.26 -4.75 10.51
N ILE A 350 -22.12 -3.42 10.44
CA ILE A 350 -22.07 -2.54 11.61
C ILE A 350 -23.44 -2.50 12.31
N ILE A 351 -24.53 -2.33 11.56
CA ILE A 351 -25.89 -2.36 12.13
C ILE A 351 -26.14 -3.70 12.86
N ARG A 352 -25.68 -4.82 12.29
CA ARG A 352 -25.70 -6.12 12.99
C ARG A 352 -24.87 -6.09 14.27
N ALA A 353 -23.63 -5.58 14.24
CA ALA A 353 -22.74 -5.53 15.39
C ALA A 353 -23.35 -4.75 16.56
N HIS A 354 -23.87 -3.56 16.25
CA HIS A 354 -24.48 -2.65 17.21
C HIS A 354 -25.73 -3.25 17.85
N ARG A 355 -26.66 -3.76 17.02
CA ARG A 355 -27.91 -4.39 17.49
C ARG A 355 -27.65 -5.64 18.34
N ASP A 356 -26.65 -6.43 17.97
CA ASP A 356 -26.33 -7.70 18.63
C ASP A 356 -25.33 -7.52 19.80
N GLY A 357 -24.87 -6.29 20.07
CA GLY A 357 -23.95 -5.95 21.16
C GLY A 357 -22.54 -6.55 21.01
N THR A 358 -22.13 -6.94 19.79
CA THR A 358 -20.87 -7.64 19.55
C THR A 358 -19.73 -6.65 19.26
N PRO A 359 -18.57 -6.75 19.94
CA PRO A 359 -17.37 -5.99 19.56
C PRO A 359 -16.98 -6.26 18.10
N TRP A 360 -16.96 -5.21 17.29
CA TRP A 360 -16.59 -5.27 15.88
C TRP A 360 -15.94 -3.96 15.40
N LYS A 361 -14.90 -4.03 14.58
CA LYS A 361 -14.23 -2.86 13.97
C LYS A 361 -13.94 -3.07 12.48
N CYS A 362 -13.98 -1.96 11.74
CA CYS A 362 -13.46 -1.82 10.38
C CYS A 362 -12.31 -0.80 10.35
N CYS A 363 -11.14 -1.23 9.91
CA CYS A 363 -9.99 -0.38 9.68
C CYS A 363 -9.77 -0.22 8.18
N ILE A 364 -9.70 1.01 7.69
CA ILE A 364 -9.51 1.31 6.26
C ILE A 364 -8.25 2.17 6.10
N MET A 365 -7.29 1.68 5.34
CA MET A 365 -6.09 2.38 4.90
C MET A 365 -6.28 2.81 3.43
N ILE A 366 -6.19 4.11 3.15
CA ILE A 366 -6.22 4.67 1.78
C ILE A 366 -5.14 5.77 1.62
N PRO A 367 -4.68 6.10 0.39
CA PRO A 367 -3.80 7.23 0.16
C PRO A 367 -4.36 8.56 0.71
N VAL A 368 -3.47 9.44 1.15
CA VAL A 368 -3.86 10.79 1.62
C VAL A 368 -4.42 11.62 0.46
N LEU A 369 -3.82 11.48 -0.73
CA LEU A 369 -4.29 12.03 -2.00
C LEU A 369 -4.15 11.01 -3.15
N PRO A 370 -5.07 11.03 -4.13
CA PRO A 370 -4.90 10.32 -5.40
C PRO A 370 -3.56 10.65 -6.08
N GLY A 371 -2.82 9.62 -6.50
CA GLY A 371 -1.48 9.73 -7.08
C GLY A 371 -1.46 10.22 -8.53
N PHE A 372 -2.01 11.41 -8.77
CA PHE A 372 -1.97 12.14 -10.05
C PHE A 372 -1.22 13.45 -9.90
N THR A 373 -0.72 13.99 -11.01
CA THR A 373 -0.09 15.32 -11.11
C THR A 373 -1.03 16.44 -10.65
N PHE A 374 -0.44 17.56 -10.22
CA PHE A 374 -1.04 18.86 -9.90
C PHE A 374 -1.56 19.04 -8.45
N PRO A 375 -1.44 20.27 -7.90
CA PRO A 375 -2.09 20.69 -6.65
C PRO A 375 -3.62 20.67 -6.73
N VAL A 376 -4.30 20.58 -5.57
CA VAL A 376 -5.77 20.38 -5.53
C VAL A 376 -6.55 21.59 -6.08
N ASP A 377 -6.03 22.81 -5.97
CA ASP A 377 -6.64 24.03 -6.51
C ASP A 377 -6.20 24.40 -7.95
N HIS A 378 -5.28 23.64 -8.55
CA HIS A 378 -4.87 23.85 -9.95
C HIS A 378 -6.03 23.52 -10.91
N SER A 379 -6.17 24.24 -12.03
CA SER A 379 -7.28 24.03 -12.98
C SER A 379 -7.43 22.56 -13.38
N ASP A 380 -6.32 21.93 -13.73
CA ASP A 380 -6.27 20.63 -14.41
C ASP A 380 -6.35 19.45 -13.43
N ALA A 381 -6.39 19.71 -12.12
CA ALA A 381 -6.51 18.69 -11.07
C ALA A 381 -7.95 18.10 -10.94
N SER A 382 -8.76 18.17 -11.99
CA SER A 382 -10.14 17.66 -12.03
C SER A 382 -10.23 16.19 -11.60
N ALA A 383 -9.28 15.35 -12.02
CA ALA A 383 -9.25 13.93 -11.63
C ALA A 383 -9.13 13.75 -10.11
N ILE A 384 -8.28 14.54 -9.45
CA ILE A 384 -8.06 14.49 -8.00
C ILE A 384 -9.34 14.94 -7.27
N ARG A 385 -9.92 16.08 -7.67
CA ARG A 385 -11.16 16.60 -7.05
C ARG A 385 -12.34 15.65 -7.22
N ILE A 386 -12.53 15.06 -8.41
CA ILE A 386 -13.60 14.09 -8.67
C ILE A 386 -13.40 12.80 -7.87
N ILE A 387 -12.17 12.29 -7.72
CA ILE A 387 -11.91 11.11 -6.89
C ILE A 387 -12.14 11.41 -5.41
N LEU A 388 -11.62 12.52 -4.89
CA LEU A 388 -11.85 12.96 -3.50
C LEU A 388 -13.34 13.14 -3.21
N GLU A 389 -14.10 13.73 -4.13
CA GLU A 389 -15.56 13.84 -4.05
C GLU A 389 -16.23 12.46 -3.90
N CYS A 390 -15.91 11.51 -4.77
CA CYS A 390 -16.45 10.16 -4.74
C CYS A 390 -16.09 9.39 -3.45
N GLN A 391 -14.87 9.54 -2.94
CA GLN A 391 -14.44 8.93 -1.67
C GLN A 391 -15.12 9.60 -0.47
N ASN A 392 -15.18 10.93 -0.44
CA ASN A 392 -15.80 11.65 0.66
C ASN A 392 -17.32 11.42 0.71
N ARG A 393 -18.01 11.32 -0.44
CA ARG A 393 -19.42 10.89 -0.52
C ARG A 393 -19.64 9.40 -0.22
N THR A 394 -18.59 8.58 -0.28
CA THR A 394 -18.63 7.19 0.20
C THR A 394 -18.53 7.14 1.73
N ILE A 395 -17.54 7.82 2.31
CA ILE A 395 -17.22 7.76 3.74
C ILE A 395 -18.19 8.61 4.57
N ALA A 396 -18.19 9.94 4.36
CA ALA A 396 -18.71 10.91 5.33
C ALA A 396 -19.82 11.86 4.81
N ARG A 397 -19.81 12.24 3.52
CA ARG A 397 -20.57 13.39 3.00
C ARG A 397 -21.85 13.01 2.28
N GLY A 398 -22.90 13.79 2.49
CA GLY A 398 -24.21 13.57 1.88
C GLY A 398 -24.95 12.33 2.42
N PRO A 399 -26.26 12.20 2.13
CA PRO A 399 -27.16 11.31 2.86
C PRO A 399 -26.93 9.80 2.61
N ASN A 400 -26.10 9.43 1.63
CA ASN A 400 -25.86 8.05 1.21
C ASN A 400 -24.50 7.51 1.70
N SER A 401 -23.64 8.36 2.25
CA SER A 401 -22.37 7.97 2.86
C SER A 401 -22.56 6.98 4.01
N ILE A 402 -21.54 6.16 4.27
CA ILE A 402 -21.52 5.18 5.38
C ILE A 402 -21.85 5.87 6.71
N TYR A 403 -21.17 6.97 7.03
CA TYR A 403 -21.38 7.71 8.27
C TYR A 403 -22.81 8.26 8.39
N SER A 404 -23.36 8.82 7.31
CA SER A 404 -24.73 9.35 7.32
C SER A 404 -25.79 8.27 7.37
N ARG A 405 -25.50 7.04 6.93
CA ARG A 405 -26.42 5.90 7.04
C ARG A 405 -26.40 5.28 8.44
N LEU A 406 -25.24 5.15 9.07
CA LEU A 406 -25.12 4.71 10.47
C LEU A 406 -25.78 5.69 11.44
N ARG A 407 -25.55 7.00 11.27
CA ARG A 407 -26.14 8.05 12.12
C ARG A 407 -27.67 8.14 12.02
N LYS A 408 -28.29 7.67 10.93
CA LYS A 408 -29.76 7.55 10.82
C LYS A 408 -30.33 6.43 11.69
N GLU A 409 -29.58 5.35 11.88
CA GLU A 409 -29.93 4.23 12.78
C GLU A 409 -29.55 4.54 14.25
N GLY A 410 -29.10 5.77 14.56
CA GLY A 410 -28.64 6.16 15.89
C GLY A 410 -27.23 5.67 16.26
N ILE A 411 -26.47 5.12 15.30
CA ILE A 411 -25.14 4.54 15.51
C ILE A 411 -24.07 5.61 15.26
N ASP A 412 -23.12 5.77 16.19
CA ASP A 412 -21.92 6.58 15.95
C ASP A 412 -20.94 5.79 15.07
N PRO A 413 -20.53 6.30 13.89
CA PRO A 413 -19.63 5.58 12.98
C PRO A 413 -18.27 5.28 13.61
N ASP A 414 -17.73 6.21 14.40
CA ASP A 414 -16.35 6.13 14.89
C ASP A 414 -16.17 5.03 15.99
N ASP A 415 -17.28 4.55 16.56
CA ASP A 415 -17.32 3.35 17.40
C ASP A 415 -17.14 2.04 16.60
N TYR A 416 -17.24 2.04 15.26
CA TYR A 416 -17.21 0.83 14.43
C TYR A 416 -16.31 0.90 13.19
N ILE A 417 -16.04 2.07 12.64
CA ILE A 417 -15.24 2.26 11.43
C ILE A 417 -14.29 3.45 11.59
N SER A 418 -13.07 3.33 11.07
CA SER A 418 -12.09 4.42 11.06
C SER A 418 -11.22 4.35 9.80
N VAL A 419 -10.84 5.53 9.29
CA VAL A 419 -10.09 5.68 8.04
C VAL A 419 -8.75 6.37 8.31
N PHE A 420 -7.69 5.80 7.78
CA PHE A 420 -6.30 6.17 8.00
C PHE A 420 -5.54 6.23 6.66
N SER A 421 -4.35 6.80 6.71
CA SER A 421 -3.41 6.89 5.59
C SER A 421 -1.98 6.75 6.10
N LEU A 422 -1.01 6.79 5.19
CA LEU A 422 0.42 6.75 5.51
C LEU A 422 1.13 8.01 4.99
N ARG A 423 2.04 8.57 5.79
CA ARG A 423 2.87 9.75 5.46
C ARG A 423 4.23 9.62 6.14
N ASN A 424 5.30 9.97 5.44
CA ASN A 424 6.66 9.93 5.97
C ASN A 424 7.35 11.31 5.83
N TRP A 425 8.53 11.47 6.43
CA TRP A 425 9.36 12.68 6.38
C TRP A 425 10.83 12.36 6.08
N ALA A 426 11.60 13.39 5.73
CA ALA A 426 13.06 13.29 5.62
C ALA A 426 13.72 14.68 5.74
N LYS A 427 15.05 14.72 5.87
CA LYS A 427 15.87 15.92 5.74
C LYS A 427 16.64 15.88 4.42
N MET A 428 16.43 16.86 3.55
CA MET A 428 17.16 17.06 2.29
C MET A 428 18.34 18.04 2.45
N ARG A 429 19.15 18.23 1.40
CA ARG A 429 20.31 19.14 1.41
C ARG A 429 19.94 20.54 1.93
N GLY A 430 20.82 21.11 2.75
CA GLY A 430 20.61 22.44 3.36
C GLY A 430 19.65 22.41 4.56
N ASP A 431 19.65 21.30 5.31
CA ASP A 431 18.82 21.06 6.49
C ASP A 431 17.32 21.30 6.23
N VAL A 432 16.82 20.91 5.05
CA VAL A 432 15.44 21.14 4.62
C VAL A 432 14.59 19.94 5.03
N LEU A 433 13.75 20.12 6.05
CA LEU A 433 12.73 19.15 6.42
C LEU A 433 11.69 19.07 5.29
N THR A 434 11.34 17.85 4.87
CA THR A 434 10.31 17.59 3.85
C THR A 434 9.38 16.45 4.27
N THR A 435 8.20 16.38 3.68
CA THR A 435 7.22 15.29 3.87
C THR A 435 6.53 14.95 2.55
N GLU A 436 6.19 13.68 2.40
CA GLU A 436 5.40 13.14 1.29
C GLU A 436 4.50 12.02 1.82
N GLN A 437 3.36 11.78 1.16
CA GLN A 437 2.54 10.60 1.49
C GLN A 437 3.28 9.31 1.11
N VAL A 438 3.11 8.26 1.91
CA VAL A 438 3.43 6.91 1.45
C VAL A 438 2.21 6.43 0.68
N TYR A 439 2.36 6.19 -0.61
CA TYR A 439 1.25 5.91 -1.49
C TYR A 439 0.79 4.46 -1.35
N ILE A 440 -0.35 4.28 -0.69
CA ILE A 440 -1.00 2.98 -0.49
C ILE A 440 -1.56 2.49 -1.83
N HIS A 441 -0.75 1.74 -2.57
CA HIS A 441 -1.19 1.07 -3.78
C HIS A 441 -1.71 -0.35 -3.52
N ALA A 442 -1.52 -0.89 -2.32
CA ALA A 442 -2.07 -2.19 -1.90
C ALA A 442 -3.57 -2.36 -2.25
N LYS A 443 -3.98 -3.62 -2.49
CA LYS A 443 -5.40 -4.02 -2.60
C LYS A 443 -5.63 -5.29 -1.78
N VAL A 444 -5.59 -5.15 -0.46
CA VAL A 444 -5.71 -6.27 0.50
C VAL A 444 -6.93 -6.07 1.41
N CYS A 445 -7.56 -7.19 1.80
CA CYS A 445 -8.61 -7.24 2.80
C CYS A 445 -8.39 -8.45 3.70
N ILE A 446 -8.34 -8.26 5.01
CA ILE A 446 -8.13 -9.30 6.02
C ILE A 446 -9.34 -9.30 6.96
N VAL A 447 -9.88 -10.48 7.22
CA VAL A 447 -11.10 -10.66 8.03
C VAL A 447 -10.84 -11.66 9.14
N ASP A 448 -11.07 -11.21 10.39
CA ASP A 448 -10.92 -11.94 11.65
C ASP A 448 -9.57 -12.68 11.82
N ASP A 449 -8.50 -12.20 11.18
CA ASP A 449 -7.22 -12.90 11.04
C ASP A 449 -7.37 -14.38 10.55
N ARG A 450 -8.45 -14.69 9.83
CA ARG A 450 -8.81 -16.04 9.32
C ARG A 450 -8.88 -16.13 7.80
N LEU A 451 -9.18 -15.01 7.15
CA LEU A 451 -9.32 -14.91 5.70
C LEU A 451 -8.56 -13.69 5.20
N ALA A 452 -7.85 -13.85 4.09
CA ALA A 452 -7.24 -12.74 3.35
C ALA A 452 -7.75 -12.72 1.91
N ILE A 453 -7.85 -11.54 1.32
CA ILE A 453 -8.05 -11.30 -0.11
C ILE A 453 -6.90 -10.41 -0.56
N ILE A 454 -6.13 -10.84 -1.58
CA ILE A 454 -5.00 -10.10 -2.15
C ILE A 454 -5.15 -10.09 -3.66
N GLY A 455 -4.98 -8.93 -4.32
CA GLY A 455 -5.16 -8.83 -5.78
C GLY A 455 -4.80 -7.48 -6.38
N SER A 456 -5.33 -7.22 -7.58
CA SER A 456 -5.19 -5.94 -8.30
C SER A 456 -6.44 -5.04 -8.16
N ALA A 457 -7.57 -5.60 -7.75
CA ALA A 457 -8.88 -4.94 -7.76
C ALA A 457 -9.05 -3.88 -6.67
N ASN A 458 -9.27 -2.64 -7.08
CA ASN A 458 -9.58 -1.53 -6.18
C ASN A 458 -11.05 -1.57 -5.69
N ILE A 459 -11.38 -0.85 -4.61
CA ILE A 459 -12.78 -0.68 -4.17
C ILE A 459 -13.39 0.50 -4.94
N ASN A 460 -13.78 0.24 -6.19
CA ASN A 460 -14.50 1.15 -7.07
C ASN A 460 -15.28 0.36 -8.16
N GLU A 461 -16.16 1.03 -8.90
CA GLU A 461 -16.92 0.40 -10.00
C GLU A 461 -16.03 -0.23 -11.08
N ARG A 462 -14.92 0.46 -11.42
CA ARG A 462 -13.97 0.08 -12.47
C ARG A 462 -13.42 -1.32 -12.23
N SER A 463 -13.04 -1.64 -10.99
CA SER A 463 -12.48 -2.94 -10.62
C SER A 463 -13.53 -3.98 -10.19
N GLN A 464 -14.70 -3.57 -9.69
CA GLN A 464 -15.64 -4.50 -9.02
C GLN A 464 -16.79 -5.02 -9.91
N ARG A 465 -17.22 -4.29 -10.97
CA ARG A 465 -18.38 -4.71 -11.79
C ARG A 465 -18.13 -5.92 -12.71
N GLY A 466 -16.89 -6.14 -13.13
CA GLY A 466 -16.49 -7.21 -14.07
C GLY A 466 -16.61 -6.86 -15.56
N ASP A 467 -17.48 -5.92 -15.93
CA ASP A 467 -17.64 -5.44 -17.32
C ASP A 467 -16.71 -4.26 -17.69
N ARG A 468 -16.14 -3.60 -16.68
CA ARG A 468 -15.14 -2.53 -16.80
C ARG A 468 -13.72 -3.08 -16.87
N ASP A 469 -12.82 -2.77 -15.93
CA ASP A 469 -11.44 -3.25 -15.99
C ASP A 469 -11.35 -4.73 -15.66
N SER A 470 -10.36 -5.42 -16.24
CA SER A 470 -10.06 -6.80 -15.85
C SER A 470 -9.07 -6.87 -14.71
N GLU A 471 -9.37 -7.72 -13.73
CA GLU A 471 -8.67 -7.79 -12.44
C GLU A 471 -8.53 -9.24 -11.97
N LEU A 472 -7.58 -9.49 -11.07
CA LEU A 472 -7.39 -10.76 -10.37
C LEU A 472 -7.33 -10.55 -8.86
N ALA A 473 -7.88 -11.48 -8.09
CA ALA A 473 -7.63 -11.60 -6.65
C ALA A 473 -7.60 -13.08 -6.22
N ALA A 474 -6.83 -13.38 -5.19
CA ALA A 474 -6.87 -14.65 -4.48
C ALA A 474 -7.63 -14.48 -3.17
N VAL A 475 -8.49 -15.44 -2.83
CA VAL A 475 -9.11 -15.58 -1.50
C VAL A 475 -8.40 -16.71 -0.78
N ILE A 476 -7.77 -16.41 0.35
CA ILE A 476 -6.94 -17.32 1.13
C ILE A 476 -7.58 -17.56 2.50
N ARG A 477 -7.56 -18.82 2.97
CA ARG A 477 -7.80 -19.19 4.37
C ARG A 477 -6.72 -20.19 4.78
N ASP A 478 -6.16 -20.07 5.98
CA ASP A 478 -5.22 -21.07 6.46
C ASP A 478 -5.93 -22.27 7.09
N THR A 479 -5.26 -23.43 7.11
CA THR A 479 -5.64 -24.58 7.97
C THR A 479 -4.67 -24.76 9.14
N ASP A 480 -3.51 -24.09 9.10
CA ASP A 480 -2.66 -23.88 10.26
C ASP A 480 -3.28 -22.78 11.13
N MET A 481 -3.94 -23.22 12.21
CA MET A 481 -4.69 -22.37 13.13
C MET A 481 -3.90 -22.21 14.43
N ILE A 482 -3.45 -20.99 14.71
CA ILE A 482 -2.77 -20.62 15.95
C ILE A 482 -3.75 -20.06 16.97
N GLU A 483 -3.43 -20.20 18.26
CA GLU A 483 -4.15 -19.51 19.34
C GLU A 483 -3.72 -18.04 19.36
N SER A 484 -4.68 -17.14 19.55
CA SER A 484 -4.44 -15.70 19.73
C SER A 484 -5.59 -15.11 20.57
N THR A 485 -5.72 -13.79 20.63
CA THR A 485 -6.85 -13.10 21.29
C THR A 485 -7.60 -12.15 20.34
N MET A 486 -8.90 -12.01 20.58
CA MET A 486 -9.78 -11.13 19.80
C MET A 486 -10.90 -10.61 20.72
N ALA A 487 -11.08 -9.29 20.81
CA ALA A 487 -11.95 -8.64 21.81
C ALA A 487 -11.71 -9.11 23.27
N GLY A 488 -10.45 -9.34 23.65
CA GLY A 488 -10.04 -9.80 24.97
C GLY A 488 -10.41 -11.26 25.28
N ARG A 489 -10.70 -12.08 24.27
CA ARG A 489 -11.07 -13.50 24.42
C ARG A 489 -10.15 -14.41 23.60
N PRO A 490 -9.84 -15.63 24.06
CA PRO A 490 -9.10 -16.60 23.26
C PRO A 490 -9.81 -16.89 21.93
N PHE A 491 -9.08 -16.77 20.83
CA PHE A 491 -9.62 -16.84 19.49
C PHE A 491 -8.62 -17.48 18.52
N LYS A 492 -9.06 -18.51 17.79
CA LYS A 492 -8.23 -19.18 16.79
C LYS A 492 -8.15 -18.36 15.52
N VAL A 493 -6.94 -18.06 15.07
CA VAL A 493 -6.62 -17.28 13.85
C VAL A 493 -5.80 -18.13 12.89
N GLY A 494 -5.90 -17.87 11.58
CA GLY A 494 -5.17 -18.62 10.55
C GLY A 494 -3.82 -17.97 10.29
N ARG A 495 -2.72 -18.74 10.36
CA ARG A 495 -1.35 -18.19 10.35
C ARG A 495 -1.10 -17.19 9.22
N PHE A 496 -1.42 -17.53 7.97
CA PHE A 496 -1.25 -16.63 6.81
C PHE A 496 -1.89 -15.25 7.01
N ALA A 497 -3.14 -15.20 7.48
CA ALA A 497 -3.89 -13.95 7.62
C ALA A 497 -3.45 -13.15 8.85
N HIS A 498 -3.20 -13.82 9.99
CA HIS A 498 -2.68 -13.18 11.20
C HIS A 498 -1.29 -12.55 10.98
N THR A 499 -0.34 -13.33 10.47
CA THR A 499 1.04 -12.85 10.26
C THR A 499 1.12 -11.68 9.29
N LEU A 500 0.32 -11.67 8.21
CA LEU A 500 0.23 -10.52 7.30
C LEU A 500 -0.31 -9.27 8.02
N ARG A 501 -1.38 -9.42 8.81
CA ARG A 501 -2.02 -8.32 9.53
C ARG A 501 -1.10 -7.75 10.63
N VAL A 502 -0.37 -8.61 11.35
CA VAL A 502 0.69 -8.19 12.29
C VAL A 502 1.82 -7.47 11.54
N ARG A 503 2.32 -8.04 10.45
CA ARG A 503 3.45 -7.51 9.67
C ARG A 503 3.17 -6.12 9.07
N LEU A 504 1.95 -5.89 8.54
CA LEU A 504 1.53 -4.57 8.05
C LEU A 504 1.37 -3.56 9.19
N MET A 505 0.72 -3.93 10.29
CA MET A 505 0.54 -3.02 11.43
C MET A 505 1.86 -2.66 12.13
N ARG A 506 2.83 -3.59 12.20
CA ARG A 506 4.18 -3.34 12.73
C ARG A 506 4.90 -2.26 11.91
N GLU A 507 4.90 -2.42 10.59
CA GLU A 507 5.49 -1.47 9.63
C GLU A 507 4.90 -0.06 9.78
N HIS A 508 3.57 0.06 9.72
CA HIS A 508 2.87 1.36 9.77
C HIS A 508 3.09 2.15 11.08
N LEU A 509 3.48 1.46 12.16
CA LEU A 509 3.85 2.06 13.46
C LEU A 509 5.37 2.22 13.67
N GLY A 510 6.20 1.86 12.69
CA GLY A 510 7.65 2.06 12.73
C GLY A 510 8.40 1.04 13.60
N ILE A 511 7.84 -0.17 13.77
CA ILE A 511 8.60 -1.31 14.29
C ILE A 511 9.54 -1.79 13.18
N ASP A 512 10.80 -2.06 13.52
CA ASP A 512 11.75 -2.65 12.57
C ASP A 512 11.41 -4.12 12.30
N VAL A 513 10.58 -4.31 11.27
CA VAL A 513 10.14 -5.60 10.76
C VAL A 513 11.27 -6.43 10.17
N ASP A 514 12.32 -5.80 9.64
CA ASP A 514 13.46 -6.51 9.06
C ASP A 514 14.35 -7.10 10.16
N ALA A 515 14.56 -6.35 11.25
CA ALA A 515 15.27 -6.84 12.43
C ALA A 515 14.53 -7.99 13.13
N LEU A 516 13.19 -7.94 13.21
CA LEU A 516 12.39 -9.04 13.76
C LEU A 516 12.47 -10.30 12.89
N ASP A 517 12.36 -10.17 11.57
CA ASP A 517 12.51 -11.29 10.64
C ASP A 517 13.92 -11.92 10.72
N GLU A 518 14.97 -11.13 11.02
CA GLU A 518 16.32 -11.67 11.31
C GLU A 518 16.38 -12.44 12.65
N GLU A 519 15.76 -11.94 13.72
CA GLU A 519 15.75 -12.64 15.03
C GLU A 519 14.96 -13.96 14.99
N ASP A 520 13.81 -14.00 14.30
CA ASP A 520 13.05 -15.24 14.06
C ASP A 520 13.87 -16.25 13.24
N LEU A 521 14.65 -15.81 12.25
CA LEU A 521 15.54 -16.69 11.48
C LEU A 521 16.70 -17.24 12.33
N MET A 522 17.31 -16.40 13.18
CA MET A 522 18.44 -16.81 14.04
C MET A 522 17.99 -17.73 15.19
N THR A 523 16.81 -17.52 15.78
CA THR A 523 16.25 -18.38 16.83
C THR A 523 15.74 -19.73 16.31
N HIS A 524 15.54 -19.85 14.98
CA HIS A 524 15.17 -21.09 14.31
C HIS A 524 16.36 -21.85 13.67
N GLU A 525 17.61 -21.46 13.94
CA GLU A 525 18.75 -22.35 13.64
C GLU A 525 18.62 -23.68 14.42
N PRO A 526 18.79 -24.84 13.77
CA PRO A 526 18.57 -26.13 14.42
C PRO A 526 19.64 -26.38 15.49
N VAL A 527 19.20 -26.43 16.75
CA VAL A 527 20.03 -26.85 17.90
C VAL A 527 20.83 -28.10 17.53
N LYS A 528 22.16 -28.01 17.64
CA LYS A 528 23.05 -29.16 17.42
C LYS A 528 22.55 -30.35 18.24
N PRO A 529 22.27 -31.51 17.63
CA PRO A 529 21.72 -32.63 18.37
C PRO A 529 22.75 -33.15 19.37
N GLU A 530 22.28 -33.59 20.54
CA GLU A 530 23.09 -33.88 21.75
C GLU A 530 24.16 -34.99 21.58
N HIS A 531 24.28 -35.60 20.41
CA HIS A 531 25.35 -36.53 20.05
C HIS A 531 26.62 -35.86 19.49
N GLU A 532 26.65 -34.53 19.30
CA GLU A 532 27.90 -33.75 19.17
C GLU A 532 28.34 -33.16 20.52
N GLN A 533 28.46 -34.00 21.57
CA GLN A 533 29.34 -33.66 22.69
C GLN A 533 30.78 -33.99 22.29
N GLU A 534 31.68 -33.00 22.35
CA GLU A 534 33.13 -33.22 22.29
C GLU A 534 33.51 -34.31 23.31
N PRO A 535 34.26 -35.37 22.90
CA PRO A 535 34.64 -36.42 23.83
C PRO A 535 35.64 -35.85 24.85
N TRP A 536 35.19 -35.67 26.09
CA TRP A 536 35.99 -35.16 27.20
C TRP A 536 37.29 -35.97 27.35
N ASP A 537 38.41 -35.35 26.98
CA ASP A 537 39.74 -35.95 27.06
C ASP A 537 40.43 -35.54 28.38
N PRO A 538 40.55 -36.44 29.37
CA PRO A 538 41.23 -36.13 30.63
C PRO A 538 42.74 -35.86 30.48
N ASN A 539 43.34 -36.08 29.30
CA ASN A 539 44.74 -35.70 29.04
C ASN A 539 44.89 -34.21 28.71
N SER A 540 43.82 -33.51 28.31
CA SER A 540 43.86 -32.09 27.92
C SER A 540 44.20 -31.11 29.05
N GLU A 541 44.04 -31.53 30.32
CA GLU A 541 44.43 -30.73 31.49
C GLU A 541 45.90 -30.91 31.91
N GLN A 542 46.67 -31.83 31.31
CA GLN A 542 48.06 -32.08 31.70
C GLN A 542 49.07 -31.30 30.86
N THR A 543 49.57 -30.20 31.41
CA THR A 543 50.75 -29.51 30.90
C THR A 543 52.04 -30.11 31.47
N GLN A 544 52.88 -30.69 30.61
CA GLN A 544 54.28 -30.98 30.92
C GLN A 544 55.20 -30.17 29.99
N GLY A 545 56.32 -29.72 30.54
CA GLY A 545 57.18 -28.72 29.91
C GLY A 545 58.10 -29.29 28.83
N VAL A 546 58.30 -28.46 27.79
CA VAL A 546 59.54 -28.24 27.03
C VAL A 546 60.61 -29.33 27.09
N GLU A 547 60.86 -30.01 25.96
CA GLU A 547 62.24 -30.09 25.43
C GLU A 547 62.30 -30.42 23.93
N SER A 548 63.51 -30.48 23.37
CA SER A 548 63.78 -30.12 21.97
C SER A 548 64.10 -31.28 21.02
N GLY A 549 63.34 -31.36 19.92
CA GLY A 549 63.86 -31.63 18.57
C GLY A 549 64.27 -33.05 18.18
N VAL A 550 64.04 -33.39 16.90
CA VAL A 550 64.89 -34.17 15.97
C VAL A 550 64.15 -34.23 14.62
N THR A 551 64.89 -34.40 13.51
CA THR A 551 64.34 -34.28 12.15
C THR A 551 64.37 -35.58 11.33
N HIS A 552 63.53 -35.56 10.29
CA HIS A 552 63.82 -36.05 8.92
C HIS A 552 63.49 -37.48 8.41
N ILE A 553 63.00 -37.44 7.16
CA ILE A 553 63.22 -38.34 6.00
C ILE A 553 62.12 -39.33 5.58
N LYS A 554 61.87 -39.34 4.26
CA LYS A 554 60.86 -40.11 3.51
C LYS A 554 61.49 -41.33 2.82
N LYS A 555 60.76 -42.45 2.75
CA LYS A 555 60.88 -43.53 1.74
C LYS A 555 59.50 -44.19 1.55
N SER A 556 59.16 -44.90 0.47
CA SER A 556 59.29 -44.61 -0.98
C SER A 556 58.61 -45.74 -1.78
N LYS A 557 57.52 -45.42 -2.52
CA LYS A 557 56.95 -46.13 -3.69
C LYS A 557 57.01 -47.68 -3.75
N GLN A 558 55.84 -48.31 -3.91
CA GLN A 558 55.63 -49.31 -4.98
C GLN A 558 54.16 -49.29 -5.50
N LYS A 559 53.90 -49.90 -6.67
CA LYS A 559 52.63 -49.79 -7.44
C LYS A 559 52.10 -51.14 -7.92
N THR A 560 50.79 -51.34 -7.82
CA THR A 560 49.95 -52.25 -8.65
C THR A 560 48.59 -51.56 -8.83
N ARG A 561 48.24 -50.88 -9.93
CA ARG A 561 48.23 -51.23 -11.37
C ARG A 561 46.99 -52.02 -11.84
N ILE A 562 45.80 -51.56 -11.44
CA ILE A 562 44.63 -51.50 -12.34
C ILE A 562 44.33 -50.01 -12.55
N GLY A 563 44.17 -49.59 -13.80
CA GLY A 563 44.06 -48.17 -14.17
C GLY A 563 45.17 -47.75 -15.13
N ASN A 564 44.93 -47.96 -16.43
CA ASN A 564 45.75 -47.43 -17.53
C ASN A 564 44.94 -47.44 -18.86
N LEU A 565 43.67 -47.02 -18.79
CA LEU A 565 42.74 -46.90 -19.94
C LEU A 565 41.77 -45.71 -19.78
N ALA A 566 42.12 -44.76 -18.92
CA ALA A 566 41.37 -43.54 -18.60
C ALA A 566 42.29 -42.31 -18.43
N ALA A 567 43.51 -42.38 -19.01
CA ALA A 567 44.50 -41.30 -18.95
C ALA A 567 44.34 -40.34 -20.14
N ASP A 568 44.27 -40.90 -21.35
CA ASP A 568 44.37 -40.14 -22.60
C ASP A 568 43.11 -39.32 -22.96
N ALA A 569 42.03 -39.46 -22.17
CA ALA A 569 40.81 -38.65 -22.29
C ALA A 569 40.79 -37.43 -21.36
N LYS A 570 41.78 -37.26 -20.47
CA LYS A 570 41.73 -36.25 -19.41
C LYS A 570 42.37 -34.91 -19.79
N ASP A 571 43.43 -34.93 -20.59
CA ASP A 571 44.20 -33.72 -20.90
C ASP A 571 43.48 -32.76 -21.87
N SER A 572 42.48 -33.24 -22.64
CA SER A 572 41.60 -32.37 -23.45
C SER A 572 40.57 -31.59 -22.61
N ILE A 573 40.25 -32.03 -21.39
CA ILE A 573 39.26 -31.37 -20.52
C ILE A 573 39.92 -30.26 -19.70
N THR A 574 41.19 -30.44 -19.31
CA THR A 574 41.92 -29.51 -18.41
C THR A 574 42.17 -28.12 -19.02
N GLN A 575 42.06 -27.94 -20.35
CA GLN A 575 42.14 -26.62 -21.01
C GLN A 575 40.78 -25.93 -21.22
N ALA A 576 39.65 -26.59 -20.93
CA ALA A 576 38.31 -26.02 -21.15
C ALA A 576 37.71 -25.35 -19.91
N VAL A 577 38.31 -25.52 -18.73
CA VAL A 577 37.72 -25.13 -17.42
C VAL A 577 38.17 -23.73 -16.96
N THR A 578 39.20 -23.14 -17.56
CA THR A 578 39.72 -21.81 -17.19
C THR A 578 38.82 -20.63 -17.64
N ALA A 579 37.58 -20.89 -18.05
CA ALA A 579 36.68 -19.90 -18.65
C ALA A 579 35.18 -20.18 -18.37
N THR A 580 34.79 -20.52 -17.13
CA THR A 580 33.39 -20.36 -16.67
C THR A 580 33.27 -20.39 -15.15
N GLY A 581 32.64 -19.37 -14.57
CA GLY A 581 32.27 -19.31 -13.15
C GLY A 581 31.28 -18.16 -12.90
N GLU A 582 30.31 -18.26 -11.99
CA GLU A 582 29.86 -19.43 -11.22
C GLU A 582 28.33 -19.40 -11.04
N ALA A 583 27.71 -20.58 -10.91
CA ALA A 583 26.32 -20.71 -10.51
C ALA A 583 26.08 -22.11 -9.91
N THR A 584 26.29 -22.27 -8.61
CA THR A 584 25.73 -23.40 -7.85
C THR A 584 24.89 -22.87 -6.69
N SER A 585 23.78 -23.52 -6.40
CA SER A 585 22.80 -23.08 -5.40
C SER A 585 22.55 -24.17 -4.36
N THR A 586 22.15 -23.75 -3.15
CA THR A 586 22.06 -24.56 -1.93
C THR A 586 21.14 -25.79 -2.05
N SER A 587 20.32 -25.86 -3.10
CA SER A 587 19.49 -27.02 -3.44
C SER A 587 20.30 -28.26 -3.90
N ALA A 588 21.52 -28.08 -4.43
CA ALA A 588 22.35 -29.19 -4.91
C ALA A 588 22.91 -30.06 -3.77
N LEU A 589 23.29 -29.45 -2.65
CA LEU A 589 23.87 -30.15 -1.49
C LEU A 589 22.87 -31.14 -0.85
N LYS A 590 21.59 -30.77 -0.75
CA LYS A 590 20.52 -31.66 -0.24
C LYS A 590 20.23 -32.86 -1.17
N ALA A 591 20.61 -32.80 -2.44
CA ALA A 591 20.56 -33.94 -3.35
C ALA A 591 21.77 -34.87 -3.16
N LEU A 592 22.98 -34.31 -3.01
CA LEU A 592 24.23 -35.06 -2.89
C LEU A 592 24.37 -35.78 -1.54
N GLN A 593 23.97 -35.14 -0.43
CA GLN A 593 23.91 -35.81 0.89
C GLN A 593 23.03 -37.07 0.90
N LYS A 594 22.08 -37.18 -0.01
CA LYS A 594 21.15 -38.32 -0.10
C LYS A 594 21.67 -39.51 -0.92
N MET A 595 22.89 -39.43 -1.46
CA MET A 595 23.48 -40.47 -2.31
C MET A 595 24.70 -41.20 -1.71
N GLY A 596 25.24 -40.75 -0.57
CA GLY A 596 26.20 -41.53 0.22
C GLY A 596 27.57 -41.79 -0.45
N ILE A 597 28.12 -40.79 -1.17
CA ILE A 597 29.42 -40.89 -1.85
C ILE A 597 30.28 -39.67 -1.47
N VAL A 598 31.58 -39.93 -1.24
CA VAL A 598 32.66 -39.03 -0.79
C VAL A 598 32.72 -38.79 0.73
N ASP A 599 33.94 -38.91 1.26
CA ASP A 599 34.36 -38.76 2.66
C ASP A 599 35.27 -37.52 2.81
N GLN A 600 35.46 -37.00 4.03
CA GLN A 600 36.14 -35.73 4.29
C GLN A 600 37.68 -35.82 4.18
N LYS A 601 38.31 -34.76 3.64
CA LYS A 601 39.26 -33.87 4.38
C LYS A 601 40.06 -32.93 3.45
N VAL A 602 40.36 -31.73 3.98
CA VAL A 602 41.24 -30.67 3.41
C VAL A 602 40.65 -29.99 2.15
N ASN A 603 40.57 -28.66 2.00
CA ASN A 603 41.24 -27.57 2.73
C ASN A 603 40.27 -26.40 3.02
N GLN A 604 40.28 -25.87 4.25
CA GLN A 604 39.88 -24.48 4.54
C GLN A 604 41.15 -23.67 4.80
N ASN A 605 41.31 -22.49 4.17
CA ASN A 605 42.05 -21.32 4.71
C ASN A 605 42.14 -20.15 3.68
N THR A 606 40.99 -19.66 3.19
CA THR A 606 40.84 -18.29 2.62
C THR A 606 39.35 -17.89 2.61
N GLU A 607 38.66 -18.03 3.74
CA GLU A 607 37.21 -17.72 3.81
C GLU A 607 36.76 -17.13 5.17
N SER A 608 37.72 -16.65 5.96
CA SER A 608 37.52 -16.10 7.31
C SER A 608 37.87 -14.60 7.40
N HIS A 609 37.59 -13.84 6.34
CA HIS A 609 37.90 -12.40 6.29
C HIS A 609 36.97 -11.57 5.37
N VAL A 610 35.82 -12.13 4.98
CA VAL A 610 34.82 -11.47 4.09
C VAL A 610 33.43 -11.41 4.73
N LEU A 611 33.13 -12.31 5.68
CA LEU A 611 31.82 -12.37 6.36
C LEU A 611 31.69 -11.46 7.61
N GLU A 612 32.73 -10.70 7.96
CA GLU A 612 32.68 -9.69 9.04
C GLU A 612 32.45 -8.26 8.51
N GLU A 613 32.63 -7.99 7.22
CA GLU A 613 32.33 -6.66 6.64
C GLU A 613 30.85 -6.47 6.29
N GLU A 614 30.07 -7.56 6.19
CA GLU A 614 28.62 -7.52 5.87
C GLU A 614 27.70 -7.32 7.09
N ARG A 615 28.23 -7.01 8.29
CA ARG A 615 27.46 -7.02 9.56
C ARG A 615 27.65 -5.79 10.45
N THR A 616 27.75 -4.60 9.85
CA THR A 616 27.89 -3.32 10.57
C THR A 616 27.26 -2.17 9.79
N ASP A 617 26.47 -1.32 10.46
CA ASP A 617 26.01 -0.04 9.92
C ASP A 617 26.26 1.10 10.94
N PHE A 618 26.14 2.34 10.48
CA PHE A 618 26.71 3.53 11.15
C PHE A 618 25.66 4.42 11.81
N ASN A 619 25.98 4.92 13.00
CA ASN A 619 25.24 5.99 13.68
C ASN A 619 25.44 7.35 12.96
N PRO A 620 24.67 8.41 13.31
CA PRO A 620 24.70 9.70 12.59
C PRO A 620 26.06 10.43 12.57
N ASP A 621 26.98 10.08 13.47
CA ASP A 621 28.36 10.61 13.52
C ASP A 621 29.37 9.75 12.72
N GLY A 622 28.90 8.70 12.03
CA GLY A 622 29.71 7.85 11.16
C GLY A 622 30.48 6.72 11.88
N GLN A 623 29.95 6.17 12.98
CA GLN A 623 30.57 5.06 13.73
C GLN A 623 29.63 3.86 13.89
N LYS A 624 30.17 2.64 13.89
CA LYS A 624 29.41 1.38 13.73
C LYS A 624 28.84 0.85 15.07
N GLU A 625 27.52 0.65 15.18
CA GLU A 625 26.82 0.16 16.40
C GLU A 625 25.57 -0.70 16.11
N ARG A 626 24.88 -1.20 17.16
CA ARG A 626 23.79 -2.20 17.09
C ARG A 626 22.89 -2.14 18.36
N GLY A 627 21.56 -1.97 18.29
CA GLY A 627 20.72 -1.88 19.52
C GLY A 627 19.19 -1.66 19.38
N PHE A 628 18.49 -1.76 20.52
CA PHE A 628 17.04 -1.99 20.73
C PHE A 628 16.58 -1.42 22.11
N ALA A 629 15.31 -1.20 22.50
CA ALA A 629 13.98 -1.25 21.85
C ALA A 629 12.89 -0.51 22.71
N SER A 630 11.73 -0.21 22.09
CA SER A 630 10.34 -0.34 22.65
C SER A 630 9.76 0.57 23.78
N SER A 631 8.42 0.66 23.79
CA SER A 631 7.50 0.45 24.95
C SER A 631 6.83 1.66 25.64
N VAL A 632 5.50 1.78 25.58
CA VAL A 632 4.61 2.23 26.68
C VAL A 632 3.62 3.42 26.42
N VAL A 633 2.74 3.31 25.43
CA VAL A 633 1.32 3.79 25.32
C VAL A 633 0.56 4.05 26.67
N PRO A 634 -0.62 4.75 26.82
CA PRO A 634 -1.69 5.18 25.88
C PRO A 634 -2.05 6.71 26.00
N THR A 635 -3.24 7.35 25.82
CA THR A 635 -4.71 7.03 25.79
C THR A 635 -5.59 8.13 25.13
N LEU A 636 -6.80 7.78 24.66
CA LEU A 636 -8.12 8.48 24.81
C LEU A 636 -8.06 9.98 25.20
N GLU A 637 -7.86 10.91 24.26
CA GLU A 637 -7.54 12.31 24.64
C GLU A 637 -8.64 13.00 25.48
N GLU A 638 -9.93 12.82 25.15
CA GLU A 638 -11.03 13.40 25.94
C GLU A 638 -11.64 12.47 26.99
N LYS A 639 -11.51 11.13 26.84
CA LYS A 639 -12.26 10.18 27.68
C LYS A 639 -11.70 10.06 29.11
N ILE A 640 -10.38 10.23 29.30
CA ILE A 640 -9.81 10.35 30.66
C ILE A 640 -10.08 11.73 31.28
N ILE A 641 -10.17 12.80 30.47
CA ILE A 641 -10.44 14.17 30.95
C ILE A 641 -11.86 14.29 31.56
N ALA A 642 -12.79 13.43 31.14
CA ALA A 642 -14.15 13.38 31.68
C ALA A 642 -14.24 12.67 33.05
N GLU A 643 -13.52 11.55 33.25
CA GLU A 643 -13.80 10.60 34.34
C GLU A 643 -12.99 10.84 35.63
N GLN A 644 -11.96 11.69 35.62
CA GLN A 644 -11.14 12.02 36.82
C GLN A 644 -11.11 13.50 37.19
N ARG A 645 -12.27 14.13 37.35
CA ARG A 645 -12.39 15.44 38.03
C ARG A 645 -12.68 15.25 39.53
N PRO A 646 -11.80 15.68 40.45
CA PRO A 646 -12.13 15.78 41.87
C PRO A 646 -13.23 16.83 42.11
N PRO A 647 -14.04 16.71 43.17
CA PRO A 647 -14.84 17.81 43.68
C PRO A 647 -13.95 19.00 44.07
N ARG A 648 -14.53 20.22 44.06
CA ARG A 648 -13.92 21.39 44.70
C ARG A 648 -14.40 21.51 46.16
N ASP A 649 -13.60 22.28 46.91
CA ASP A 649 -13.72 22.65 48.33
C ASP A 649 -13.08 21.64 49.32
N GLN A 650 -12.39 22.05 50.39
CA GLN A 650 -12.23 23.42 50.96
C GLN A 650 -10.89 23.60 51.74
N THR A 651 -10.31 24.80 51.63
CA THR A 651 -9.49 25.57 52.62
C THR A 651 -8.45 24.93 53.58
N ASP A 652 -7.20 25.40 53.42
CA ASP A 652 -6.34 26.08 54.43
C ASP A 652 -5.35 25.36 55.40
N ASP A 653 -4.30 26.14 55.69
CA ASP A 653 -3.38 26.24 56.84
C ASP A 653 -2.19 25.26 57.15
N THR A 654 -1.06 25.58 56.51
CA THR A 654 0.27 25.92 57.12
C THR A 654 1.16 24.93 57.92
N ASN A 655 2.45 24.96 57.52
CA ASN A 655 3.67 25.02 58.37
C ASN A 655 4.31 23.77 59.03
N ALA A 656 5.61 23.95 59.30
CA ALA A 656 6.48 23.26 60.29
C ALA A 656 7.09 21.86 59.99
N THR A 657 8.26 21.90 59.34
CA THR A 657 9.53 21.22 59.71
C THR A 657 9.61 20.16 60.83
N ASN A 658 10.49 19.16 60.58
CA ASN A 658 11.24 18.28 61.51
C ASN A 658 10.71 16.84 61.79
N ASN A 659 11.37 15.86 61.16
CA ASN A 659 11.85 14.65 61.87
C ASN A 659 12.97 15.08 62.85
N HIS A 660 13.24 14.49 64.01
CA HIS A 660 13.14 13.11 64.54
C HIS A 660 12.78 13.18 66.06
N PRO A 661 12.50 12.09 66.86
CA PRO A 661 13.14 10.75 66.78
C PRO A 661 12.39 9.47 67.24
N ARG A 662 12.97 8.30 66.88
CA ARG A 662 13.19 7.05 67.68
C ARG A 662 12.06 6.25 68.40
N THR A 663 12.15 4.92 68.22
CA THR A 663 12.02 3.78 69.19
C THR A 663 10.68 3.37 69.83
N SER A 664 10.05 2.35 69.25
CA SER A 664 9.78 0.98 69.78
C SER A 664 9.23 0.71 71.21
N GLY A 665 8.19 -0.15 71.28
CA GLY A 665 7.70 -0.92 72.45
C GLY A 665 6.31 -0.49 72.96
N ASP A 666 5.45 -1.33 73.56
CA ASP A 666 5.38 -2.80 73.64
C ASP A 666 3.96 -3.24 74.14
N ASP A 667 3.67 -4.55 74.17
CA ASP A 667 2.72 -5.26 75.07
C ASP A 667 1.16 -5.09 74.96
N ARG A 668 0.47 -6.23 74.67
CA ARG A 668 -0.76 -6.78 75.36
C ARG A 668 -2.12 -6.00 75.24
N GLN A 669 -3.33 -6.52 75.49
CA GLN A 669 -3.97 -7.86 75.70
C GLN A 669 -5.53 -7.67 75.61
N THR A 670 -6.47 -8.64 75.44
CA THR A 670 -6.61 -9.96 74.75
C THR A 670 -8.07 -10.48 74.91
N LYS A 671 -8.56 -11.38 74.01
CA LYS A 671 -9.69 -12.36 74.19
C LYS A 671 -11.13 -11.77 74.28
N ASN A 672 -12.24 -12.46 74.01
CA ASN A 672 -12.53 -13.83 73.50
C ASN A 672 -14.00 -14.02 73.00
N PHE A 673 -14.27 -15.10 72.24
CA PHE A 673 -15.57 -15.84 72.10
C PHE A 673 -16.80 -15.10 71.46
N ASP A 674 -17.81 -15.74 70.84
CA ASP A 674 -18.17 -17.17 70.59
C ASP A 674 -18.96 -17.37 69.26
N ALA A 675 -19.39 -18.60 68.94
CA ALA A 675 -20.24 -19.02 67.77
C ALA A 675 -21.41 -19.95 68.26
N PRO A 676 -22.23 -20.71 67.45
CA PRO A 676 -22.36 -20.90 65.99
C PRO A 676 -23.84 -20.96 65.46
N ASP A 677 -24.11 -21.73 64.39
CA ASP A 677 -25.41 -22.20 63.81
C ASP A 677 -26.37 -21.15 63.19
N GLY A 678 -27.36 -21.48 62.33
CA GLY A 678 -27.79 -22.76 61.72
C GLY A 678 -28.93 -22.55 60.68
N SER A 679 -29.32 -23.56 59.89
CA SER A 679 -30.15 -23.43 58.67
C SER A 679 -31.60 -23.98 58.74
N SER A 680 -32.59 -23.33 58.09
CA SER A 680 -33.73 -23.99 57.37
C SER A 680 -34.74 -23.02 56.68
N SER A 681 -35.47 -23.50 55.66
CA SER A 681 -36.59 -22.84 54.92
C SER A 681 -37.98 -23.09 55.58
N PRO A 682 -39.20 -22.77 55.01
CA PRO A 682 -39.78 -23.45 53.80
C PRO A 682 -40.95 -22.76 52.99
N HIS A 683 -41.51 -23.48 51.99
CA HIS A 683 -42.90 -23.46 51.40
C HIS A 683 -43.43 -22.19 50.65
N ASP A 684 -43.71 -22.22 49.33
CA ASP A 684 -44.90 -22.71 48.55
C ASP A 684 -45.99 -21.60 48.29
N SER A 685 -46.81 -21.58 47.21
CA SER A 685 -47.30 -22.63 46.28
C SER A 685 -47.78 -22.11 44.88
N ILE A 686 -47.67 -22.93 43.81
CA ILE A 686 -48.72 -23.37 42.80
C ILE A 686 -49.78 -22.34 42.30
N SER A 687 -50.15 -22.14 41.00
CA SER A 687 -50.39 -23.07 39.86
C SER A 687 -50.31 -22.47 38.42
N GLU A 688 -50.17 -23.34 37.40
CA GLU A 688 -50.48 -23.10 35.96
C GLU A 688 -51.94 -23.58 35.60
N PRO A 689 -52.34 -24.07 34.38
CA PRO A 689 -52.07 -23.71 32.95
C PRO A 689 -53.37 -23.67 32.06
N ARG A 690 -53.24 -23.62 30.70
CA ARG A 690 -54.20 -24.06 29.61
C ARG A 690 -55.37 -23.10 29.22
N THR A 691 -55.99 -23.10 28.00
CA THR A 691 -55.71 -23.69 26.65
C THR A 691 -56.56 -23.02 25.53
N ASN A 692 -56.04 -23.04 24.29
CA ASN A 692 -56.68 -23.16 22.95
C ASN A 692 -57.90 -22.33 22.44
N GLU A 693 -57.64 -21.65 21.31
CA GLU A 693 -58.36 -21.67 20.00
C GLU A 693 -59.63 -20.84 19.66
N SER A 694 -59.56 -20.26 18.44
CA SER A 694 -60.61 -19.87 17.47
C SER A 694 -61.35 -18.52 17.61
N GLY A 695 -61.58 -17.84 16.46
CA GLY A 695 -62.44 -16.64 16.32
C GLY A 695 -61.95 -15.59 15.31
N LEU A 696 -62.72 -15.32 14.24
CA LEU A 696 -62.39 -14.38 13.14
C LEU A 696 -62.92 -12.93 13.37
N PHE A 697 -62.59 -12.03 12.41
CA PHE A 697 -63.13 -10.67 12.12
C PHE A 697 -62.50 -9.46 12.87
N GLY A 698 -62.40 -8.25 12.27
CA GLY A 698 -62.46 -7.92 10.83
C GLY A 698 -63.07 -6.57 10.39
N ALA A 699 -62.23 -5.52 10.24
CA ALA A 699 -62.41 -4.39 9.29
C ALA A 699 -63.56 -3.35 9.58
N PRO A 700 -63.85 -2.32 8.73
CA PRO A 700 -62.97 -1.19 8.30
C PRO A 700 -63.68 0.21 8.16
N THR A 701 -63.03 1.18 7.47
CA THR A 701 -63.58 2.37 6.70
C THR A 701 -64.11 3.61 7.46
N LEU A 702 -64.25 4.84 6.89
CA LEU A 702 -63.53 5.69 5.87
C LEU A 702 -64.16 7.11 5.86
N THR A 703 -63.47 8.18 5.38
CA THR A 703 -64.04 9.29 4.56
C THR A 703 -62.97 10.29 4.04
N LYS A 704 -63.36 11.25 3.16
CA LYS A 704 -62.51 12.25 2.47
C LYS A 704 -63.13 13.67 2.52
N SER A 705 -62.33 14.72 2.31
CA SER A 705 -62.62 15.88 1.41
C SER A 705 -61.39 16.81 1.24
N SER A 706 -61.50 17.90 0.47
CA SER A 706 -60.35 18.69 -0.03
C SER A 706 -60.66 20.14 -0.47
N SER A 707 -59.79 21.10 -0.11
CA SER A 707 -59.65 22.47 -0.66
C SER A 707 -58.30 23.06 -0.17
N ILE A 708 -57.39 23.65 -0.96
CA ILE A 708 -57.41 24.84 -1.86
C ILE A 708 -57.18 26.19 -1.13
N SER A 709 -56.15 26.94 -1.59
CA SER A 709 -55.93 28.41 -1.53
C SER A 709 -54.85 29.02 -0.60
N THR A 710 -53.92 29.78 -1.23
CA THR A 710 -53.31 31.08 -0.84
C THR A 710 -52.50 31.29 0.47
N GLY A 711 -51.32 31.94 0.34
CA GLY A 711 -50.72 32.84 1.36
C GLY A 711 -51.23 34.30 1.21
N PRO A 712 -50.50 35.38 1.56
CA PRO A 712 -49.08 35.49 1.96
C PRO A 712 -48.88 36.40 3.21
N LEU A 713 -47.78 37.18 3.27
CA LEU A 713 -47.37 38.18 4.30
C LEU A 713 -46.85 37.54 5.61
N SER A 714 -45.69 37.87 6.20
CA SER A 714 -44.81 39.06 6.24
C SER A 714 -45.18 40.15 7.27
N ARG A 715 -44.44 40.19 8.39
CA ARG A 715 -43.59 41.33 8.77
C ARG A 715 -42.72 41.05 10.02
N SER A 716 -41.58 41.72 10.06
CA SER A 716 -40.74 41.91 11.25
C SER A 716 -41.40 42.90 12.22
N LEU A 717 -41.19 42.73 13.53
CA LEU A 717 -40.71 43.82 14.40
C LEU A 717 -40.20 43.29 15.76
N LYS A 718 -39.36 44.12 16.40
CA LYS A 718 -38.88 44.01 17.79
C LYS A 718 -39.79 44.87 18.70
N SER A 719 -39.91 44.71 20.02
CA SER A 719 -39.36 43.70 20.96
C SER A 719 -40.41 43.45 22.10
N ASP A 720 -40.25 43.43 23.44
CA ASP A 720 -39.18 43.69 24.42
C ASP A 720 -39.49 43.08 25.82
N ILE A 721 -38.44 42.95 26.65
CA ILE A 721 -38.31 43.18 28.13
C ILE A 721 -39.63 43.20 28.96
N ASP A 722 -39.81 42.45 30.07
CA ASP A 722 -38.90 41.54 30.82
C ASP A 722 -39.66 40.54 31.72
N GLY A 723 -38.97 39.48 32.17
CA GLY A 723 -39.00 39.00 33.56
C GLY A 723 -40.12 38.11 34.12
N GLU A 724 -40.00 36.78 33.97
CA GLU A 724 -40.17 35.81 35.08
C GLU A 724 -39.70 34.38 34.73
N GLU A 725 -38.41 34.04 34.94
CA GLU A 725 -37.99 32.61 35.10
C GLU A 725 -36.65 32.41 35.86
N GLN A 726 -36.57 32.84 37.12
CA GLN A 726 -35.48 32.41 38.01
C GLN A 726 -35.79 31.07 38.70
N LYS A 727 -35.44 29.94 38.07
CA LYS A 727 -35.09 28.64 38.74
C LYS A 727 -34.71 27.51 37.75
N SER A 728 -33.47 27.51 37.25
CA SER A 728 -32.74 26.29 36.83
C SER A 728 -31.27 26.60 36.50
N PRO A 729 -30.26 25.96 37.13
CA PRO A 729 -28.85 26.10 36.77
C PRO A 729 -28.43 25.03 35.74
N GLY A 730 -27.68 25.40 34.69
CA GLY A 730 -27.09 24.43 33.76
C GLY A 730 -27.04 24.82 32.27
N GLY A 731 -26.96 26.11 31.93
CA GLY A 731 -26.85 26.56 30.54
C GLY A 731 -25.54 26.13 29.86
N LYS A 732 -25.61 25.67 28.61
CA LYS A 732 -24.43 25.44 27.76
C LYS A 732 -24.02 26.76 27.10
N GLU A 733 -22.81 27.24 27.36
CA GLU A 733 -22.23 28.36 26.62
C GLU A 733 -21.57 27.88 25.30
N PRO A 734 -21.61 28.69 24.22
CA PRO A 734 -21.01 28.32 22.94
C PRO A 734 -19.49 28.47 22.98
N ILE A 735 -18.75 27.45 22.51
CA ILE A 735 -17.28 27.50 22.37
C ILE A 735 -16.90 28.41 21.20
N ARG A 736 -16.91 29.73 21.44
CA ARG A 736 -16.56 30.75 20.45
C ARG A 736 -15.83 31.98 21.02
N ASP A 737 -15.11 31.81 22.14
CA ASP A 737 -14.26 32.91 22.67
C ASP A 737 -12.95 32.45 23.34
N THR A 738 -12.27 31.45 22.77
CA THR A 738 -11.01 30.88 23.31
C THR A 738 -9.74 31.21 22.51
N PHE A 739 -9.85 32.06 21.48
CA PHE A 739 -8.71 32.61 20.74
C PHE A 739 -8.44 34.10 21.07
N GLY A 740 -9.17 34.67 22.04
CA GLY A 740 -9.23 36.11 22.31
C GLY A 740 -8.54 36.62 23.59
N SER A 741 -7.70 35.84 24.28
CA SER A 741 -7.05 36.30 25.53
C SER A 741 -5.59 35.86 25.72
N LYS A 742 -4.86 36.64 26.51
CA LYS A 742 -3.39 36.62 26.64
C LYS A 742 -2.89 35.46 27.51
N SER A 743 -2.72 34.27 26.95
CA SER A 743 -1.99 33.18 27.61
C SER A 743 -0.48 33.32 27.40
N SER A 744 0.27 33.59 28.47
CA SER A 744 1.72 33.69 28.44
C SER A 744 2.40 32.31 28.55
N LYS A 745 3.34 32.03 27.64
CA LYS A 745 4.28 30.89 27.66
C LYS A 745 3.69 29.46 27.60
N ARG A 746 2.99 29.12 26.51
CA ARG A 746 3.21 27.79 25.89
C ARG A 746 4.48 27.88 25.03
N ARG A 747 5.30 26.83 24.95
CA ARG A 747 6.43 26.77 24.00
C ARG A 747 5.87 26.59 22.58
N PRO A 748 6.44 27.24 21.54
CA PRO A 748 5.91 27.14 20.18
C PRO A 748 5.80 25.68 19.71
N TRP A 749 6.83 24.87 19.94
CA TRP A 749 7.02 23.53 19.40
C TRP A 749 6.60 22.39 20.36
N THR A 750 5.52 22.57 21.13
CA THR A 750 4.92 21.47 21.93
C THR A 750 3.61 21.00 21.31
N VAL A 751 3.46 19.70 21.05
CA VAL A 751 2.16 19.07 20.71
C VAL A 751 1.36 18.78 21.98
N PRO A 752 0.01 18.78 21.93
CA PRO A 752 -0.87 18.33 23.01
C PRO A 752 -0.69 16.84 23.36
N THR A 753 -0.68 15.98 22.34
CA THR A 753 -0.55 14.52 22.51
C THR A 753 0.85 14.11 22.99
N LYS A 754 0.91 13.02 23.76
CA LYS A 754 2.16 12.35 24.13
C LYS A 754 2.50 11.28 23.09
N LYS A 755 3.78 11.06 22.80
CA LYS A 755 4.25 9.91 22.03
C LYS A 755 3.75 8.60 22.67
N PRO A 756 2.82 7.85 22.04
CA PRO A 756 2.41 6.55 22.55
C PRO A 756 3.56 5.58 22.22
N ARG A 757 4.35 5.12 23.20
CA ARG A 757 5.50 4.27 22.83
C ARG A 757 5.05 2.81 22.56
N VAL A 758 5.59 2.15 21.53
CA VAL A 758 5.06 0.89 20.96
C VAL A 758 6.02 -0.29 21.23
N GLY A 759 5.52 -1.50 21.43
CA GLY A 759 6.30 -2.73 21.49
C GLY A 759 5.97 -3.72 20.38
N PRO A 760 6.94 -4.59 19.98
CA PRO A 760 6.79 -5.48 18.83
C PRO A 760 5.67 -6.52 19.01
N GLU A 761 5.32 -6.88 20.24
CA GLU A 761 4.32 -7.90 20.56
C GLU A 761 2.92 -7.36 20.88
N ASP A 762 2.72 -6.04 20.86
CA ASP A 762 1.44 -5.42 21.24
C ASP A 762 0.30 -5.69 20.20
N PHE A 763 0.56 -6.50 19.18
CA PHE A 763 -0.24 -6.64 17.96
C PHE A 763 -1.16 -7.88 17.93
N GLU A 764 -1.30 -8.64 19.01
CA GLU A 764 -2.15 -9.86 18.99
C GLU A 764 -3.63 -9.56 18.66
N ASP A 765 -4.30 -8.76 19.49
CA ASP A 765 -5.74 -8.44 19.39
C ASP A 765 -5.97 -7.04 18.80
N PRO A 766 -6.28 -6.93 17.49
CA PRO A 766 -6.39 -5.65 16.80
C PRO A 766 -7.62 -4.83 17.20
N ILE A 767 -8.55 -5.39 17.99
CA ILE A 767 -9.77 -4.68 18.44
C ILE A 767 -9.86 -4.54 19.97
N SER A 768 -8.84 -4.98 20.70
CA SER A 768 -8.68 -4.66 22.11
C SER A 768 -8.57 -3.14 22.31
N ASP A 769 -9.12 -2.61 23.41
CA ASP A 769 -8.90 -1.20 23.77
C ASP A 769 -7.42 -0.90 24.01
N ALA A 770 -6.66 -1.91 24.45
CA ALA A 770 -5.22 -1.85 24.68
C ALA A 770 -4.39 -1.60 23.41
N PHE A 771 -4.80 -2.15 22.26
CA PHE A 771 -4.20 -1.87 20.95
C PHE A 771 -4.92 -0.74 20.21
N TRP A 772 -6.22 -0.88 19.95
CA TRP A 772 -6.94 -0.06 18.97
C TRP A 772 -6.97 1.42 19.34
N LYS A 773 -7.55 1.75 20.50
CA LYS A 773 -7.71 3.15 20.94
C LYS A 773 -6.39 3.77 21.42
N ASN A 774 -5.44 2.92 21.76
CA ASN A 774 -4.33 3.22 22.65
C ASN A 774 -3.00 3.27 21.92
N ILE A 775 -2.78 2.37 20.96
CA ILE A 775 -1.58 2.28 20.12
C ILE A 775 -1.90 2.83 18.74
N TRP A 776 -2.87 2.22 18.06
CA TRP A 776 -3.17 2.49 16.66
C TRP A 776 -3.73 3.91 16.45
N VAL A 777 -4.89 4.20 17.05
CA VAL A 777 -5.54 5.52 16.94
C VAL A 777 -4.67 6.61 17.56
N ALA A 778 -4.04 6.37 18.72
CA ALA A 778 -3.24 7.39 19.38
C ALA A 778 -1.98 7.76 18.57
N SER A 779 -1.32 6.79 17.91
CA SER A 779 -0.17 7.07 17.04
C SER A 779 -0.62 7.83 15.79
N ALA A 780 -1.74 7.44 15.17
CA ALA A 780 -2.31 8.17 14.04
C ALA A 780 -2.61 9.63 14.38
N VAL A 781 -3.22 9.91 15.55
CA VAL A 781 -3.49 11.27 16.04
C VAL A 781 -2.18 12.03 16.28
N HIS A 782 -1.23 11.43 17.03
CA HIS A 782 0.03 12.07 17.41
C HIS A 782 0.88 12.45 16.19
N ASN A 783 1.05 11.52 15.26
CA ASN A 783 1.74 11.74 13.99
C ASN A 783 1.03 12.84 13.18
N THR A 784 -0.30 12.78 13.05
CA THR A 784 -1.08 13.84 12.36
C THR A 784 -0.90 15.21 13.02
N GLU A 785 -0.87 15.31 14.36
CA GLU A 785 -0.59 16.58 15.04
C GLU A 785 0.80 17.12 14.72
N ILE A 786 1.82 16.26 14.74
CA ILE A 786 3.20 16.62 14.40
C ILE A 786 3.30 17.09 12.93
N TYR A 787 2.77 16.32 11.98
CA TYR A 787 2.75 16.68 10.56
C TYR A 787 2.02 17.99 10.29
N ARG A 788 0.85 18.18 10.91
CA ARG A 788 0.10 19.45 10.87
C ARG A 788 0.93 20.61 11.43
N LYS A 789 1.66 20.39 12.53
CA LYS A 789 2.37 21.45 13.26
C LYS A 789 3.69 21.86 12.64
N VAL A 790 4.47 20.91 12.10
CA VAL A 790 5.75 21.18 11.45
C VAL A 790 5.52 21.65 10.01
N PHE A 791 4.76 20.88 9.23
CA PHE A 791 4.62 21.12 7.79
C PHE A 791 3.40 21.94 7.38
N HIS A 792 2.39 22.08 8.25
CA HIS A 792 1.03 22.42 7.81
C HIS A 792 0.55 21.46 6.71
N ALA A 793 0.81 20.16 6.86
CA ALA A 793 0.59 19.15 5.84
C ALA A 793 -0.85 19.20 5.25
N ILE A 794 -0.95 19.04 3.93
CA ILE A 794 -2.21 18.99 3.18
C ILE A 794 -2.42 17.57 2.64
N PRO A 795 -3.67 17.08 2.54
CA PRO A 795 -4.89 17.58 3.17
C PRO A 795 -4.90 17.41 4.70
N ASP A 796 -5.71 18.22 5.38
CA ASP A 796 -5.93 18.19 6.83
C ASP A 796 -7.34 18.67 7.19
N ASP A 797 -7.90 18.16 8.29
CA ASP A 797 -9.28 18.43 8.74
C ASP A 797 -9.52 19.86 9.26
N LEU A 798 -8.47 20.63 9.56
CA LEU A 798 -8.60 22.06 9.87
C LEU A 798 -8.83 22.91 8.61
N ILE A 799 -8.52 22.38 7.43
CA ILE A 799 -8.62 23.07 6.14
C ILE A 799 -10.03 22.90 5.56
N THR A 800 -11.02 23.60 6.13
CA THR A 800 -12.41 23.53 5.64
C THR A 800 -12.70 24.40 4.42
N THR A 801 -11.81 25.33 4.06
CA THR A 801 -12.01 26.33 2.99
C THR A 801 -10.76 26.58 2.14
N TRP A 802 -10.94 27.06 0.91
CA TRP A 802 -9.85 27.45 0.00
C TRP A 802 -8.97 28.56 0.58
N LYS A 803 -9.51 29.41 1.47
CA LYS A 803 -8.71 30.40 2.21
C LYS A 803 -7.69 29.72 3.14
N GLN A 804 -8.15 28.74 3.93
CA GLN A 804 -7.28 28.01 4.87
C GLN A 804 -6.24 27.17 4.12
N TYR A 805 -6.62 26.60 2.95
CA TYR A 805 -5.68 25.89 2.07
C TYR A 805 -4.52 26.81 1.67
N LYS A 806 -4.80 28.04 1.20
CA LYS A 806 -3.75 29.00 0.80
C LYS A 806 -2.91 29.49 1.98
N GLU A 807 -3.48 29.55 3.19
CA GLU A 807 -2.72 29.80 4.42
C GLU A 807 -1.75 28.65 4.73
N PHE A 808 -2.14 27.38 4.50
CA PHE A 808 -1.27 26.20 4.66
C PHE A 808 -0.21 26.09 3.55
N VAL A 809 -0.53 26.38 2.29
CA VAL A 809 0.45 26.42 1.18
C VAL A 809 1.54 27.47 1.46
N SER A 810 1.16 28.65 1.95
CA SER A 810 2.12 29.73 2.29
C SER A 810 3.10 29.39 3.42
N TRP A 811 2.83 28.33 4.19
CA TRP A 811 3.72 27.79 5.23
C TRP A 811 4.74 26.79 4.65
N HIS A 812 4.35 25.92 3.73
CA HIS A 812 5.29 25.10 2.96
C HIS A 812 6.28 25.98 2.18
N GLU A 813 5.81 27.07 1.56
CA GLU A 813 6.64 28.11 0.94
C GLU A 813 7.57 28.84 1.95
N ARG A 814 7.29 28.80 3.26
CA ARG A 814 8.17 29.33 4.31
C ARG A 814 9.26 28.33 4.68
N LEU A 815 8.97 27.02 4.69
CA LEU A 815 9.93 25.95 4.96
C LEU A 815 10.99 25.82 3.86
N ASN A 816 10.57 25.98 2.60
CA ASN A 816 11.43 26.00 1.40
C ASN A 816 12.43 27.17 1.35
N LYS A 817 12.40 28.11 2.30
CA LYS A 817 13.36 29.23 2.38
C LYS A 817 14.54 28.87 3.29
N PRO A 818 15.78 29.30 2.97
CA PRO A 818 16.94 28.99 3.78
C PRO A 818 16.85 29.70 5.13
N THR A 819 17.40 29.10 6.18
CA THR A 819 17.38 29.69 7.53
C THR A 819 18.04 31.07 7.53
N ARG A 820 17.48 32.00 8.31
CA ARG A 820 18.02 33.36 8.44
C ARG A 820 19.49 33.31 8.89
N GLY A 821 20.39 33.83 8.06
CA GLY A 821 21.84 33.78 8.31
C GLY A 821 22.60 32.62 7.64
N SER A 822 21.96 31.78 6.83
CA SER A 822 22.70 30.82 5.98
C SER A 822 23.60 31.54 4.95
N THR A 823 24.76 30.96 4.67
CA THR A 823 25.72 31.43 3.66
C THR A 823 25.49 30.84 2.27
N THR A 824 24.60 29.87 2.11
CA THR A 824 24.31 29.19 0.83
C THR A 824 23.31 29.97 -0.02
N GLY A 825 23.76 30.52 -1.15
CA GLY A 825 22.95 31.37 -2.04
C GLY A 825 22.25 30.67 -3.21
N GLU A 826 22.28 29.34 -3.28
CA GLU A 826 21.80 28.54 -4.42
C GLU A 826 20.55 27.69 -4.09
N PRO A 827 19.81 27.20 -5.10
CA PRO A 827 18.41 26.82 -4.93
C PRO A 827 18.19 25.65 -3.97
N ILE A 828 17.48 25.97 -2.90
CA ILE A 828 17.07 25.13 -1.77
C ILE A 828 16.22 23.94 -2.26
N ALA A 829 16.27 22.82 -1.52
CA ALA A 829 15.35 21.73 -1.74
C ALA A 829 13.88 22.17 -1.59
N ARG A 830 13.02 21.62 -2.43
CA ARG A 830 11.61 21.98 -2.52
C ARG A 830 10.77 20.86 -1.94
N ILE A 831 10.14 21.12 -0.80
CA ILE A 831 8.83 20.52 -0.55
C ILE A 831 7.94 20.91 -1.75
N PRO A 832 7.20 19.97 -2.37
CA PRO A 832 6.21 20.27 -3.39
C PRO A 832 5.34 21.48 -3.00
N SER A 833 5.48 22.61 -3.69
CA SER A 833 4.60 23.75 -3.45
C SER A 833 3.27 23.47 -4.13
N GLU A 834 2.21 23.32 -3.33
CA GLU A 834 0.84 23.17 -3.83
C GLU A 834 0.25 24.47 -4.42
N SER A 835 1.12 25.35 -4.93
CA SER A 835 0.82 26.60 -5.64
C SER A 835 1.24 26.58 -7.13
N GLY A 836 2.06 25.63 -7.57
CA GLY A 836 2.39 25.41 -8.99
C GLY A 836 3.34 26.46 -9.60
N ASP A 837 4.66 26.30 -9.38
CA ASP A 837 5.68 27.18 -9.97
C ASP A 837 5.75 27.05 -11.51
N GLU A 838 5.62 28.18 -12.23
CA GLU A 838 5.80 28.24 -13.70
C GLU A 838 7.16 27.67 -14.15
N GLY A 839 8.20 27.82 -13.32
CA GLY A 839 9.55 27.30 -13.55
C GLY A 839 9.72 25.78 -13.44
N ALA A 840 8.65 25.01 -13.17
CA ALA A 840 8.68 23.54 -13.23
C ALA A 840 8.47 23.01 -14.68
N HIS A 841 7.88 23.82 -15.57
CA HIS A 841 7.48 23.38 -16.91
C HIS A 841 8.52 23.66 -18.02
N GLU A 842 9.60 24.39 -17.75
CA GLU A 842 10.60 24.82 -18.75
C GLU A 842 11.53 23.71 -19.30
N SER A 843 11.13 22.43 -19.21
CA SER A 843 11.91 21.28 -19.70
C SER A 843 11.15 20.29 -20.60
N GLN A 844 10.01 20.70 -21.19
CA GLN A 844 9.48 20.02 -22.37
C GLN A 844 10.14 20.56 -23.65
N PRO A 845 11.02 19.79 -24.35
CA PRO A 845 11.48 20.16 -25.67
C PRO A 845 10.31 20.09 -26.67
N SER A 846 10.04 21.21 -27.35
CA SER A 846 8.94 21.33 -28.30
C SER A 846 9.28 20.72 -29.66
N ASP A 847 9.49 19.41 -29.72
CA ASP A 847 9.79 18.68 -30.96
C ASP A 847 8.54 18.54 -31.85
N THR A 848 8.23 19.61 -32.58
CA THR A 848 7.25 19.60 -33.68
C THR A 848 7.84 18.93 -34.93
N SER A 849 8.18 17.64 -34.83
CA SER A 849 8.61 16.84 -35.97
C SER A 849 7.40 16.29 -36.73
N HIS A 850 7.05 16.91 -37.86
CA HIS A 850 6.05 16.38 -38.79
C HIS A 850 6.54 15.07 -39.43
N VAL A 851 6.05 13.93 -38.95
CA VAL A 851 6.13 12.66 -39.68
C VAL A 851 4.89 12.55 -40.56
N HIS A 852 5.09 12.53 -41.88
CA HIS A 852 3.99 12.47 -42.85
C HIS A 852 3.28 11.11 -42.86
N ASP A 853 1.96 11.16 -42.93
CA ASP A 853 1.10 10.02 -43.23
C ASP A 853 1.24 9.60 -44.71
N VAL A 854 0.98 8.32 -45.01
CA VAL A 854 1.24 7.74 -46.34
C VAL A 854 0.06 6.88 -46.81
N GLY A 855 -0.75 7.42 -47.73
CA GLY A 855 -1.49 6.59 -48.69
C GLY A 855 -2.90 7.04 -49.09
N SER A 856 -2.99 7.89 -50.12
CA SER A 856 -4.03 7.75 -51.17
C SER A 856 -3.66 8.56 -52.42
N GLU A 857 -3.69 7.93 -53.59
CA GLU A 857 -3.43 8.57 -54.89
C GLU A 857 -4.67 9.29 -55.44
N MET A 858 -4.50 10.39 -56.20
CA MET A 858 -5.00 10.52 -57.59
C MET A 858 -4.81 11.93 -58.22
N SER A 859 -4.64 11.95 -59.55
CA SER A 859 -4.87 13.04 -60.53
C SER A 859 -4.04 14.36 -60.49
N LYS A 860 -2.97 14.37 -61.31
CA LYS A 860 -2.72 15.22 -62.50
C LYS A 860 -2.59 16.77 -62.42
N GLU A 861 -1.47 17.24 -63.02
CA GLU A 861 -1.32 18.36 -64.02
C GLU A 861 -1.71 19.81 -63.58
N ASP A 862 -0.94 20.88 -63.82
CA ASP A 862 0.42 21.10 -64.38
C ASP A 862 0.95 22.49 -63.91
N GLY A 863 2.27 22.76 -63.98
CA GLY A 863 2.80 24.13 -63.86
C GLY A 863 4.25 24.30 -63.38
N GLU A 864 5.05 25.04 -64.16
CA GLU A 864 6.38 25.60 -63.80
C GLU A 864 6.21 26.94 -63.03
N GLU A 865 7.19 27.65 -62.44
CA GLU A 865 8.66 27.71 -62.62
C GLU A 865 9.35 28.21 -61.31
N LEU A 866 10.63 28.61 -61.35
CA LEU A 866 11.49 28.95 -60.18
C LEU A 866 11.52 30.48 -59.84
N PRO A 867 12.53 31.03 -59.11
CA PRO A 867 12.48 31.31 -57.66
C PRO A 867 12.58 32.82 -57.32
N PRO A 868 12.63 33.22 -56.03
CA PRO A 868 13.73 34.13 -55.66
C PRO A 868 14.27 34.07 -54.21
N THR A 869 15.50 34.59 -54.05
CA THR A 869 16.17 35.06 -52.82
C THR A 869 17.18 36.14 -53.21
N PRO A 870 17.74 36.98 -52.30
CA PRO A 870 17.27 37.48 -51.00
C PRO A 870 17.38 39.04 -50.89
N LEU A 871 17.07 39.67 -49.73
CA LEU A 871 17.92 40.67 -49.00
C LEU A 871 17.18 41.57 -47.96
N TYR A 872 17.98 42.35 -47.23
CA TYR A 872 17.80 42.99 -45.91
C TYR A 872 17.27 44.45 -45.92
N ASN A 873 16.67 44.89 -44.79
CA ASN A 873 16.48 46.29 -44.31
C ASN A 873 15.62 47.26 -45.17
N SER A 874 14.96 48.31 -44.63
CA SER A 874 15.32 49.17 -43.49
C SER A 874 14.14 49.87 -42.75
N THR A 875 14.51 50.63 -41.71
CA THR A 875 13.74 51.55 -40.86
C THR A 875 12.82 52.57 -41.56
N TYR A 876 11.78 53.05 -40.85
CA TYR A 876 11.41 54.48 -40.85
C TYR A 876 10.80 54.95 -39.51
N SER A 877 10.91 56.25 -39.22
CA SER A 877 10.46 56.89 -37.97
C SER A 877 9.62 58.14 -38.23
N GLY A 878 8.61 58.41 -37.40
CA GLY A 878 7.80 59.64 -37.42
C GLY A 878 7.52 60.16 -35.99
N ASN A 879 7.45 61.47 -35.82
CA ASN A 879 7.42 62.16 -34.51
C ASN A 879 6.13 63.03 -34.36
N PRO A 880 5.85 63.75 -33.23
CA PRO A 880 4.52 63.72 -32.62
C PRO A 880 3.86 65.11 -32.50
N SER A 881 2.66 65.19 -31.91
CA SER A 881 2.21 66.40 -31.17
C SER A 881 0.93 66.21 -30.33
N SER A 882 0.77 67.13 -29.37
CA SER A 882 -0.37 67.39 -28.48
C SER A 882 -0.58 66.43 -27.29
N ALA A 883 -0.94 67.02 -26.15
CA ALA A 883 -1.24 66.37 -24.88
C ALA A 883 -2.35 67.13 -24.17
N ASN A 884 -3.10 66.46 -23.28
CA ASN A 884 -4.03 67.09 -22.34
C ASN A 884 -3.68 66.62 -20.91
N PRO A 885 -3.65 67.51 -19.91
CA PRO A 885 -3.33 67.15 -18.52
C PRO A 885 -4.60 66.82 -17.71
N GLY A 886 -4.56 65.76 -16.90
CA GLY A 886 -5.60 65.51 -15.91
C GLY A 886 -5.82 64.05 -15.54
N ASP A 887 -4.92 63.47 -14.74
CA ASP A 887 -5.27 62.48 -13.71
C ASP A 887 -4.09 62.32 -12.72
N GLU A 888 -4.38 62.07 -11.44
CA GLU A 888 -3.33 61.90 -10.42
C GLU A 888 -2.67 60.50 -10.52
N PRO A 889 -1.34 60.38 -10.29
CA PRO A 889 -0.69 59.08 -10.25
C PRO A 889 -1.12 58.28 -9.02
N SER A 890 -2.06 57.36 -9.21
CA SER A 890 -2.47 56.41 -8.17
C SER A 890 -1.25 55.67 -7.62
N LYS A 891 -1.11 55.65 -6.29
CA LYS A 891 0.09 55.09 -5.63
C LYS A 891 0.23 53.61 -5.98
N PRO A 892 1.42 53.12 -6.40
CA PRO A 892 1.61 51.71 -6.67
C PRO A 892 1.31 50.90 -5.41
N ARG A 893 0.41 49.91 -5.51
CA ARG A 893 0.20 48.93 -4.45
C ARG A 893 1.52 48.23 -4.19
N ARG A 894 2.01 48.31 -2.94
CA ARG A 894 3.15 47.50 -2.51
C ARG A 894 2.82 46.02 -2.74
N PRO A 895 3.75 45.20 -3.25
CA PRO A 895 3.58 43.75 -3.21
C PRO A 895 3.41 43.30 -1.76
N ALA A 896 2.68 42.21 -1.54
CA ALA A 896 2.54 41.63 -0.22
C ALA A 896 3.92 41.26 0.35
N LYS A 897 4.12 41.48 1.65
CA LYS A 897 5.32 40.98 2.35
C LYS A 897 5.30 39.46 2.25
N GLY A 898 6.24 38.86 1.51
CA GLY A 898 6.45 37.42 1.54
C GLY A 898 6.82 36.96 2.96
N SER A 899 6.45 35.72 3.32
CA SER A 899 6.78 35.16 4.63
C SER A 899 8.29 35.18 4.89
N GLU A 900 8.70 35.76 6.03
CA GLU A 900 10.10 35.73 6.49
C GLU A 900 10.51 34.27 6.77
N PRO A 901 11.77 33.86 6.54
CA PRO A 901 12.19 32.46 6.76
C PRO A 901 12.05 32.01 8.22
N PHE A 902 12.30 30.73 8.47
CA PHE A 902 12.49 30.22 9.82
C PHE A 902 13.89 30.57 10.35
N GLU A 903 13.97 30.86 11.65
CA GLU A 903 15.25 30.92 12.37
C GLU A 903 15.79 29.48 12.56
N LYS A 904 17.10 29.27 12.69
CA LYS A 904 17.64 27.89 12.79
C LYS A 904 17.05 27.10 13.98
N TRP A 905 16.94 27.73 15.16
CA TRP A 905 16.34 27.09 16.34
C TRP A 905 14.86 26.68 16.15
N GLU A 906 14.12 27.30 15.22
CA GLU A 906 12.77 26.85 14.87
C GLU A 906 12.85 25.51 14.11
N ARG A 907 13.79 25.36 13.16
CA ARG A 907 14.02 24.09 12.46
C ARG A 907 14.56 23.00 13.40
N ASP A 908 15.47 23.34 14.32
CA ASP A 908 16.04 22.37 15.26
C ASP A 908 14.94 21.78 16.19
N GLU A 909 13.98 22.58 16.65
CA GLU A 909 12.83 22.10 17.44
C GLU A 909 11.73 21.47 16.56
N MET A 910 11.65 21.78 15.26
CA MET A 910 10.80 21.04 14.31
C MET A 910 11.34 19.62 14.06
N GLU A 911 12.64 19.48 13.76
CA GLU A 911 13.27 18.19 13.50
C GLU A 911 13.08 17.25 14.69
N LYS A 912 13.29 17.76 15.90
CA LYS A 912 13.01 17.06 17.15
C LYS A 912 11.55 16.63 17.33
N LEU A 913 10.57 17.40 16.85
CA LEU A 913 9.18 16.96 16.82
C LEU A 913 8.95 15.80 15.83
N LEU A 914 9.71 15.76 14.72
CA LEU A 914 9.62 14.69 13.74
C LEU A 914 10.32 13.39 14.22
N GLU A 915 11.32 13.49 15.08
CA GLU A 915 11.90 12.35 15.83
C GLU A 915 10.90 11.73 16.83
N ASP A 916 9.91 12.48 17.29
CA ASP A 916 8.82 12.00 18.17
C ASP A 916 7.71 11.22 17.43
N ILE A 917 7.80 11.05 16.10
CA ILE A 917 6.85 10.25 15.29
C ILE A 917 6.99 8.73 15.55
N ASN A 918 5.90 7.97 15.36
CA ASN A 918 5.87 6.49 15.30
C ASN A 918 5.52 6.01 13.88
N GLY A 919 6.50 5.55 13.10
CA GLY A 919 6.24 5.05 11.74
C GLY A 919 5.60 6.08 10.83
N GLN A 920 4.64 5.65 10.01
CA GLN A 920 4.03 6.46 8.95
C GLN A 920 2.51 6.65 9.12
N LEU A 921 1.87 5.95 10.07
CA LEU A 921 0.41 6.00 10.27
C LEU A 921 -0.11 7.40 10.59
N VAL A 922 -1.12 7.88 9.84
CA VAL A 922 -1.81 9.16 10.05
C VAL A 922 -3.32 8.99 9.85
N LEU A 923 -4.12 9.94 10.36
CA LEU A 923 -5.56 9.99 10.09
C LEU A 923 -5.85 10.40 8.63
N TYR A 924 -6.90 9.83 8.01
CA TYR A 924 -7.41 10.32 6.72
C TYR A 924 -8.37 11.52 6.95
N PRO A 925 -8.17 12.67 6.29
CA PRO A 925 -8.91 13.89 6.59
C PRO A 925 -10.27 13.96 5.87
N ILE A 926 -11.32 13.44 6.52
CA ILE A 926 -12.70 13.41 5.99
C ILE A 926 -13.34 14.81 5.83
N ARG A 927 -12.82 15.84 6.50
CA ARG A 927 -13.36 17.22 6.54
C ARG A 927 -12.60 18.21 5.64
N PHE A 928 -11.55 17.76 4.96
CA PHE A 928 -10.79 18.59 4.03
C PHE A 928 -11.69 19.22 2.94
N LEU A 929 -11.76 20.55 2.91
CA LEU A 929 -12.62 21.36 2.06
C LEU A 929 -14.13 21.06 2.18
N GLU A 930 -14.58 20.55 3.34
CA GLU A 930 -16.00 20.33 3.69
C GLU A 930 -16.86 21.60 3.52
N GLY A 931 -16.32 22.78 3.86
CA GLY A 931 -17.00 24.06 3.69
C GLY A 931 -17.21 24.44 2.22
N GLU A 932 -16.29 24.04 1.33
CA GLU A 932 -16.42 24.28 -0.12
C GLU A 932 -17.36 23.27 -0.79
N ASP A 933 -17.46 22.02 -0.31
CA ASP A 933 -18.51 21.07 -0.74
C ASP A 933 -19.91 21.59 -0.35
N ILE A 934 -20.09 22.00 0.91
CA ILE A 934 -21.34 22.59 1.41
C ILE A 934 -21.71 23.87 0.64
N ALA A 935 -20.73 24.69 0.26
CA ALA A 935 -20.93 25.88 -0.57
C ALA A 935 -21.12 25.58 -2.07
N ASN A 936 -21.00 24.32 -2.49
CA ASN A 936 -21.01 23.88 -3.89
C ASN A 936 -19.91 24.56 -4.75
N ASN A 937 -18.74 24.76 -4.14
CA ASN A 937 -17.53 25.41 -4.69
C ASN A 937 -16.30 24.47 -4.76
N PHE A 938 -16.37 23.25 -4.22
CA PHE A 938 -15.25 22.30 -4.25
C PHE A 938 -14.92 21.84 -5.69
N LEU A 939 -15.92 21.36 -6.44
CA LEU A 939 -15.78 21.05 -7.86
C LEU A 939 -15.83 22.32 -8.71
N PHE A 940 -14.82 22.56 -9.54
CA PHE A 940 -14.80 23.67 -10.47
C PHE A 940 -15.78 23.45 -11.64
N ASN A 941 -16.09 24.51 -12.40
CA ASN A 941 -17.00 24.40 -13.55
C ASN A 941 -16.50 23.42 -14.62
N ALA A 942 -15.18 23.29 -14.81
CA ALA A 942 -14.59 22.30 -15.73
C ALA A 942 -14.86 20.85 -15.28
N ASP A 943 -14.75 20.57 -13.98
CA ASP A 943 -14.96 19.25 -13.40
C ASP A 943 -16.40 18.73 -13.60
N ARG A 944 -17.36 19.66 -13.78
CA ARG A 944 -18.78 19.39 -14.03
C ARG A 944 -19.13 19.25 -15.52
N LEU A 945 -18.23 19.70 -16.41
CA LEU A 945 -18.36 19.58 -17.87
C LEU A 945 -17.74 18.28 -18.39
N LEU A 946 -16.74 17.74 -17.68
CA LEU A 946 -16.38 16.34 -17.79
C LEU A 946 -17.58 15.49 -17.34
N PRO A 947 -18.15 14.62 -18.21
CA PRO A 947 -19.19 13.71 -17.76
C PRO A 947 -18.57 12.66 -16.83
N LEU A 948 -19.41 11.90 -16.10
CA LEU A 948 -18.98 10.86 -15.16
C LEU A 948 -19.00 9.40 -15.73
N PRO A 949 -18.76 9.08 -17.03
CA PRO A 949 -18.93 7.72 -17.56
C PRO A 949 -17.80 6.76 -17.18
N ILE A 950 -16.83 7.22 -16.38
CA ILE A 950 -15.89 6.35 -15.66
C ILE A 950 -16.62 5.64 -14.51
N TYR A 951 -17.67 6.27 -13.97
CA TYR A 951 -18.49 5.78 -12.85
C TYR A 951 -19.89 5.29 -13.29
N ASN A 952 -20.49 5.89 -14.32
CA ASN A 952 -21.75 5.46 -14.94
C ASN A 952 -21.60 4.12 -15.69
#